data_AF-A0A1Y2M8Z7-F1
#
_entry.id   AF-A0A1Y2M8Z7-F1
#
_cell.length_a   1.000
_cell.length_b   1.000
_cell.length_c   1.000
_cell.angle_alpha   90.00
_cell.angle_beta   90.00
_cell.angle_gamma   90.00
#
_symmetry.space_group_name_H-M   'P 1'
#
loop_
_entity.id
_entity.type
_entity.pdbx_description
1 polymer ?
#
loop_
_entity_poly.entity_id
_entity_poly.type
_entity_poly.pdbx_seq_one_letter_code
_entity_poly.pdbx_strand_id
1 'polypeptide(L)'
;MQNENALSIEEELEGRLSSLLRISGSRTSDESGDSNTEEDDGEITDGSDPDTVEIEEEVITFLSFQDRSLKRHFCRKTQDQAISFQCTSAEGQVIVFRACSTILVMPKKDDGLESSSLERYASEWLFYHLACIPIERKEEIDDMLAGVVLESIHKVLTNKNNALRQLEKEAGDRGNHGDVLGGYGIVEGSTLELLSRWAYRAQDFTPKQLPLEVQEWLRPLRHEPLSVFIPLSRAHISNWFSAKSPEDAYCAFISAHCALQKGRNLPELTQDPSIGKYLDEFAKGEGTITDCSFEIVANCYSDILKTPSSYNGIGMAMRYKDMYEPAIEQLTKGLAEATITKAEQFRLLSSKAHSLLELGRNESDDQKRRFWLEQSLVVHDQAQSAYHDMKKAGELNKDLEDIVCWTLKNNACAAALLGKSKQAVAKVREALETNGVPDMGDIIELVAALNDDGQFLMIIQLLEEIPKVTAAEYLLFGGFDLAQEAAARVGRGRFLLGLYSSLQRVAEVFVYSGATPRFQWAAAIFARQALGDLGLAKKLLTDMIDHPACTDSAILEGCNQLSEIMLEEFRSSSDPMIKQQALDITLKLLDTPTKLLSSNEYEPTQSHILITAAIMLRRLGPSLEFQNCLEAAFRNCMDELQDDTGCNNLAALRRLARVLSCIPGFDQFTSIALTAQFYVIGNDVRRKDLESDRESGTDDTQDPTDTEEPFSDAFERNGIPQADCNGSGGLVDSIRADDVSLVKRQGHQRSKSNASAAPDEMEESLLDSAEVSCKVCKKDIRDFSHGAVYYCIYCIDCDICENCFLKRGQRDRGEIEPDWRVVCPSGHKNVKAPVDGWRGMKNGSMRIGNADIPFKEWLTHLETKWTEYWKSFWTETDLL
;
A
#
# COMPACT_ATOMS: atom_id res chain seq x y z
N MET A 1 10.08 9.04 -44.90
CA MET A 1 9.88 7.62 -45.26
C MET A 1 9.08 7.03 -44.12
N GLN A 2 7.80 6.78 -44.36
CA GLN A 2 6.81 6.38 -43.37
C GLN A 2 7.05 4.92 -42.95
N ASN A 3 6.84 4.63 -41.66
CA ASN A 3 6.88 3.29 -41.07
C ASN A 3 5.79 2.42 -41.72
N GLU A 4 6.17 1.52 -42.64
CA GLU A 4 5.27 0.50 -43.20
C GLU A 4 5.21 -0.80 -42.36
N ASN A 5 5.75 -0.83 -41.13
CA ASN A 5 5.88 -2.05 -40.32
C ASN A 5 5.24 -1.97 -38.92
N ALA A 6 4.24 -1.11 -38.69
CA ALA A 6 3.43 -1.23 -37.48
C ALA A 6 2.28 -2.21 -37.76
N LEU A 7 2.42 -3.45 -37.27
CA LEU A 7 1.37 -4.46 -37.35
C LEU A 7 0.29 -4.09 -36.33
N SER A 8 -0.86 -3.58 -36.79
CA SER A 8 -2.02 -3.40 -35.91
C SER A 8 -2.70 -4.76 -35.70
N ILE A 9 -2.72 -5.24 -34.46
CA ILE A 9 -3.38 -6.51 -34.10
C ILE A 9 -4.86 -6.44 -34.45
N GLU A 10 -5.50 -5.30 -34.19
CA GLU A 10 -6.90 -5.04 -34.54
C GLU A 10 -7.10 -5.07 -36.06
N GLU A 11 -6.24 -4.42 -36.86
CA GLU A 11 -6.37 -4.48 -38.32
C GLU A 11 -6.05 -5.86 -38.91
N GLU A 12 -5.16 -6.64 -38.30
CA GLU A 12 -4.92 -8.02 -38.74
C GLU A 12 -6.07 -8.96 -38.33
N LEU A 13 -6.64 -8.77 -37.14
CA LEU A 13 -7.81 -9.53 -36.65
C LEU A 13 -9.11 -9.14 -37.36
N GLU A 14 -9.29 -7.88 -37.74
CA GLU A 14 -10.42 -7.40 -38.53
C GLU A 14 -10.19 -7.58 -40.05
N GLY A 15 -8.93 -7.69 -40.46
CA GLY A 15 -8.50 -7.87 -41.84
C GLY A 15 -8.29 -9.33 -42.21
N ARG A 16 -7.03 -9.78 -42.25
CA ARG A 16 -6.66 -11.08 -42.86
C ARG A 16 -7.06 -12.28 -42.00
N LEU A 17 -7.01 -12.11 -40.68
CA LEU A 17 -7.36 -13.16 -39.72
C LEU A 17 -8.83 -13.12 -39.31
N SER A 18 -9.61 -12.13 -39.78
CA SER A 18 -11.05 -12.03 -39.47
C SER A 18 -11.80 -13.27 -39.88
N SER A 19 -11.47 -13.89 -41.02
CA SER A 19 -12.12 -15.14 -41.44
C SER A 19 -11.87 -16.35 -40.53
N LEU A 20 -10.95 -16.26 -39.57
CA LEU A 20 -10.51 -17.36 -38.71
C LEU A 20 -10.71 -17.06 -37.23
N LEU A 21 -10.43 -15.83 -36.79
CA LEU A 21 -10.38 -15.41 -35.40
C LEU A 21 -11.34 -14.22 -35.17
N ARG A 22 -11.85 -14.11 -33.94
CA ARG A 22 -12.67 -12.98 -33.47
C ARG A 22 -12.27 -12.59 -32.05
N ILE A 23 -12.49 -11.33 -31.71
CA ILE A 23 -12.37 -10.84 -30.34
C ILE A 23 -13.69 -11.12 -29.61
N SER A 24 -13.61 -11.84 -28.50
CA SER A 24 -14.79 -12.23 -27.71
C SER A 24 -15.35 -10.98 -27.01
N GLY A 25 -16.50 -10.49 -27.49
CA GLY A 25 -17.14 -9.23 -27.03
C GLY A 25 -17.93 -8.50 -28.12
N SER A 26 -17.72 -8.82 -29.40
CA SER A 26 -18.41 -8.21 -30.56
C SER A 26 -19.87 -8.66 -30.77
N ARG A 27 -20.48 -9.44 -29.88
CA ARG A 27 -21.94 -9.67 -29.91
C ARG A 27 -22.63 -8.44 -29.34
N THR A 28 -22.65 -7.35 -30.11
CA THR A 28 -23.69 -6.34 -29.95
C THR A 28 -25.03 -7.02 -30.17
N SER A 29 -25.85 -6.87 -29.15
CA SER A 29 -27.27 -7.17 -29.04
C SER A 29 -28.10 -6.58 -30.19
N ASP A 30 -28.07 -7.17 -31.39
CA ASP A 30 -28.92 -6.72 -32.50
C ASP A 30 -29.52 -7.84 -33.39
N GLU A 31 -29.43 -9.11 -32.99
CA GLU A 31 -30.20 -10.18 -33.66
C GLU A 31 -31.02 -11.00 -32.65
N SER A 32 -31.93 -10.32 -31.95
CA SER A 32 -33.16 -10.93 -31.46
C SER A 32 -34.28 -10.63 -32.47
N GLY A 33 -34.57 -11.59 -33.35
CA GLY A 33 -35.56 -11.40 -34.42
C GLY A 33 -36.01 -12.69 -35.08
N ASP A 34 -36.76 -13.49 -34.33
CA ASP A 34 -37.93 -14.25 -34.81
C ASP A 34 -37.72 -15.43 -35.80
N SER A 35 -37.90 -16.66 -35.31
CA SER A 35 -38.94 -17.55 -35.85
C SER A 35 -39.16 -18.79 -34.98
N ASN A 36 -40.40 -18.93 -34.53
CA ASN A 36 -40.98 -20.10 -33.87
C ASN A 36 -41.05 -21.34 -34.76
N THR A 37 -40.90 -22.53 -34.17
CA THR A 37 -41.81 -23.71 -34.27
C THR A 37 -41.24 -24.82 -33.38
N GLU A 38 -41.85 -25.06 -32.21
CA GLU A 38 -42.88 -26.07 -31.90
C GLU A 38 -42.31 -27.49 -31.61
N GLU A 39 -42.36 -27.81 -30.30
CA GLU A 39 -42.64 -29.10 -29.62
C GLU A 39 -42.08 -30.42 -30.18
N ASP A 40 -41.22 -31.10 -29.40
CA ASP A 40 -41.42 -32.53 -29.08
C ASP A 40 -40.75 -32.91 -27.73
N ASP A 41 -41.41 -33.81 -27.03
CA ASP A 41 -41.23 -34.23 -25.65
C ASP A 41 -39.99 -35.14 -25.40
N GLY A 42 -39.40 -34.97 -24.22
CA GLY A 42 -38.94 -36.09 -23.36
C GLY A 42 -37.57 -36.75 -23.63
N GLU A 43 -36.59 -36.46 -22.77
CA GLU A 43 -35.96 -37.44 -21.86
C GLU A 43 -34.77 -36.75 -21.14
N ILE A 44 -34.82 -36.74 -19.80
CA ILE A 44 -33.66 -36.42 -18.96
C ILE A 44 -32.69 -37.59 -19.13
N THR A 45 -31.62 -37.39 -19.89
CA THR A 45 -30.42 -38.23 -19.82
C THR A 45 -29.35 -37.46 -19.07
N ASP A 46 -29.01 -37.97 -17.90
CA ASP A 46 -27.88 -37.56 -17.08
C ASP A 46 -26.59 -37.94 -17.84
N GLY A 47 -26.09 -37.00 -18.62
CA GLY A 47 -24.83 -37.08 -19.33
C GLY A 47 -24.32 -35.66 -19.46
N SER A 48 -23.31 -35.31 -18.68
CA SER A 48 -22.56 -34.06 -18.85
C SER A 48 -22.05 -33.98 -20.29
N ASP A 49 -22.75 -33.21 -21.11
CA ASP A 49 -22.46 -33.02 -22.52
C ASP A 49 -21.12 -32.28 -22.65
N PRO A 50 -20.10 -32.79 -23.38
CA PRO A 50 -18.85 -32.08 -23.60
C PRO A 50 -19.04 -30.67 -24.19
N ASP A 51 -20.20 -30.40 -24.79
CA ASP A 51 -20.57 -29.08 -25.30
C ASP A 51 -20.85 -28.04 -24.18
N THR A 52 -21.15 -28.44 -22.92
CA THR A 52 -21.36 -27.48 -21.82
C THR A 52 -20.05 -26.93 -21.23
N VAL A 53 -18.99 -27.75 -21.19
CA VAL A 53 -17.65 -27.33 -20.76
C VAL A 53 -16.96 -26.45 -21.81
N GLU A 54 -17.22 -26.69 -23.10
CA GLU A 54 -16.70 -25.87 -24.21
C GLU A 54 -17.28 -24.44 -24.23
N ILE A 55 -18.48 -24.22 -23.67
CA ILE A 55 -19.14 -22.90 -23.61
C ILE A 55 -18.54 -22.02 -22.50
N GLU A 56 -18.14 -22.59 -21.37
CA GLU A 56 -17.53 -21.82 -20.27
C GLU A 56 -16.12 -21.31 -20.62
N GLU A 57 -15.33 -22.06 -21.40
CA GLU A 57 -14.01 -21.59 -21.88
C GLU A 57 -14.13 -20.43 -22.90
N GLU A 58 -15.15 -20.42 -23.76
CA GLU A 58 -15.36 -19.36 -24.78
C GLU A 58 -15.66 -17.99 -24.14
N VAL A 59 -16.23 -17.97 -22.93
CA VAL A 59 -16.59 -16.72 -22.21
C VAL A 59 -15.37 -16.06 -21.56
N ILE A 60 -14.29 -16.82 -21.30
CA ILE A 60 -13.11 -16.36 -20.55
C ILE A 60 -11.95 -15.93 -21.48
N THR A 61 -11.91 -16.42 -22.73
CA THR A 61 -10.83 -16.10 -23.69
C THR A 61 -11.09 -14.86 -24.55
N PHE A 62 -10.18 -13.87 -24.50
CA PHE A 62 -10.21 -12.63 -25.30
C PHE A 62 -10.24 -12.86 -26.82
N LEU A 63 -9.66 -13.97 -27.29
CA LEU A 63 -9.60 -14.35 -28.70
C LEU A 63 -10.25 -15.72 -28.91
N SER A 64 -11.21 -15.85 -29.82
CA SER A 64 -11.85 -17.13 -30.16
C SER A 64 -11.84 -17.36 -31.68
N PHE A 65 -11.98 -18.62 -32.10
CA PHE A 65 -12.19 -18.92 -33.52
C PHE A 65 -13.59 -18.44 -33.94
N GLN A 66 -13.73 -17.95 -35.18
CA GLN A 66 -15.04 -17.57 -35.72
C GLN A 66 -16.00 -18.76 -35.83
N ASP A 67 -15.48 -19.92 -36.22
CA ASP A 67 -16.24 -21.16 -36.38
C ASP A 67 -15.71 -22.24 -35.43
N ARG A 68 -16.61 -22.89 -34.68
CA ARG A 68 -16.31 -24.05 -33.84
C ARG A 68 -15.70 -25.20 -34.64
N SER A 69 -16.04 -25.32 -35.92
CA SER A 69 -15.45 -26.30 -36.84
C SER A 69 -13.97 -26.01 -37.11
N LEU A 70 -13.56 -24.74 -37.19
CA LEU A 70 -12.16 -24.31 -37.29
C LEU A 70 -11.41 -24.56 -35.97
N LYS A 71 -12.01 -24.22 -34.82
CA LYS A 71 -11.45 -24.57 -33.50
C LYS A 71 -11.21 -26.08 -33.43
N ARG A 72 -12.21 -26.92 -33.77
CA ARG A 72 -12.05 -28.38 -33.82
C ARG A 72 -11.03 -28.84 -34.86
N HIS A 73 -10.90 -28.14 -35.98
CA HIS A 73 -9.90 -28.43 -37.01
C HIS A 73 -8.48 -28.20 -36.50
N PHE A 74 -8.23 -27.09 -35.78
CA PHE A 74 -6.92 -26.75 -35.20
C PHE A 74 -6.63 -27.40 -33.84
N CYS A 75 -7.66 -27.75 -33.05
CA CYS A 75 -7.54 -28.33 -31.71
C CYS A 75 -7.78 -29.85 -31.65
N ARG A 76 -8.08 -30.53 -32.77
CA ARG A 76 -8.20 -31.99 -32.80
C ARG A 76 -6.86 -32.62 -32.39
N LYS A 77 -6.87 -33.38 -31.29
CA LYS A 77 -5.69 -34.12 -30.79
C LYS A 77 -5.05 -34.95 -31.91
N THR A 78 -3.76 -34.70 -32.13
CA THR A 78 -2.76 -35.57 -32.78
C THR A 78 -3.05 -35.96 -34.23
N GLN A 79 -2.52 -35.19 -35.17
CA GLN A 79 -2.01 -35.74 -36.43
C GLN A 79 -0.49 -35.60 -36.45
N ASP A 80 0.20 -36.74 -36.59
CA ASP A 80 1.67 -36.87 -36.64
C ASP A 80 2.31 -36.27 -37.92
N GLN A 81 1.54 -35.55 -38.75
CA GLN A 81 2.01 -34.98 -40.02
C GLN A 81 1.42 -33.60 -40.26
N ALA A 82 2.29 -32.61 -40.49
CA ALA A 82 1.91 -31.26 -40.89
C ALA A 82 1.18 -31.28 -42.24
N ILE A 83 -0.11 -30.94 -42.24
CA ILE A 83 -0.86 -30.59 -43.46
C ILE A 83 -0.69 -29.08 -43.65
N SER A 84 -0.63 -28.59 -44.90
CA SER A 84 -0.12 -27.27 -45.35
C SER A 84 -0.49 -25.98 -44.59
N PHE A 85 -1.40 -26.02 -43.61
CA PHE A 85 -1.84 -24.88 -42.79
C PHE A 85 -1.81 -25.15 -41.27
N GLN A 86 -1.35 -26.31 -40.81
CA GLN A 86 -1.26 -26.68 -39.39
C GLN A 86 0.19 -27.01 -39.01
N CYS A 87 0.64 -26.51 -37.87
CA CYS A 87 1.90 -26.96 -37.25
C CYS A 87 1.61 -28.11 -36.29
N THR A 88 2.56 -29.03 -36.14
CA THR A 88 2.49 -30.04 -35.09
C THR A 88 2.62 -29.37 -33.71
N SER A 89 2.20 -30.07 -32.65
CA SER A 89 2.38 -29.55 -31.28
C SER A 89 3.86 -29.22 -30.97
N ALA A 90 4.78 -30.05 -31.46
CA ALA A 90 6.22 -29.86 -31.30
C ALA A 90 6.72 -28.62 -32.06
N GLU A 91 6.30 -28.43 -33.31
CA GLU A 91 6.60 -27.23 -34.09
C GLU A 91 6.03 -25.96 -33.45
N GLY A 92 4.81 -26.02 -32.92
CA GLY A 92 4.19 -24.93 -32.17
C GLY A 92 5.02 -24.52 -30.94
N GLN A 93 5.51 -25.49 -30.16
CA GLN A 93 6.38 -25.22 -29.02
C GLN A 93 7.73 -24.62 -29.45
N VAL A 94 8.31 -25.07 -30.56
CA VAL A 94 9.52 -24.44 -31.14
C VAL A 94 9.26 -22.99 -31.54
N ILE A 95 8.11 -22.69 -32.13
CA ILE A 95 7.73 -21.31 -32.52
C ILE A 95 7.62 -20.43 -31.28
N VAL A 96 6.93 -20.87 -30.23
CA VAL A 96 6.75 -20.11 -28.99
C VAL A 96 8.10 -19.93 -28.27
N PHE A 97 8.89 -20.99 -28.10
CA PHE A 97 10.22 -20.91 -27.51
C PHE A 97 11.13 -19.95 -28.28
N ARG A 98 11.10 -20.02 -29.62
CA ARG A 98 11.86 -19.09 -30.47
C ARG A 98 11.37 -17.66 -30.29
N ALA A 99 10.07 -17.42 -30.20
CA ALA A 99 9.51 -16.10 -29.95
C ALA A 99 9.99 -15.54 -28.60
N CYS A 100 9.88 -16.32 -27.51
CA CYS A 100 10.41 -15.95 -26.20
C CYS A 100 11.91 -15.60 -26.27
N SER A 101 12.72 -16.48 -26.88
CA SER A 101 14.17 -16.21 -27.04
C SER A 101 14.46 -14.97 -27.88
N THR A 102 13.62 -14.67 -28.88
CA THR A 102 13.78 -13.51 -29.74
C THR A 102 13.45 -12.23 -28.98
N ILE A 103 12.33 -12.21 -28.24
CA ILE A 103 11.94 -11.09 -27.36
C ILE A 103 13.08 -10.75 -26.39
N LEU A 104 13.67 -11.75 -25.74
CA LEU A 104 14.77 -11.56 -24.79
C LEU A 104 16.08 -11.06 -25.45
N VAL A 105 16.36 -11.46 -26.69
CA VAL A 105 17.60 -11.12 -27.41
C VAL A 105 17.45 -9.86 -28.28
N MET A 106 16.24 -9.36 -28.48
CA MET A 106 16.01 -8.16 -29.28
C MET A 106 16.67 -6.94 -28.62
N PRO A 107 17.42 -6.10 -29.37
CA PRO A 107 17.94 -4.86 -28.82
C PRO A 107 16.76 -3.99 -28.37
N LYS A 108 16.74 -3.60 -27.09
CA LYS A 108 15.68 -2.75 -26.55
C LYS A 108 15.63 -1.44 -27.32
N LYS A 109 14.49 -1.16 -27.95
CA LYS A 109 14.11 0.18 -28.39
C LYS A 109 13.30 0.83 -27.27
N ASP A 110 13.38 2.15 -27.18
CA ASP A 110 12.92 2.95 -26.05
C ASP A 110 11.39 3.10 -25.93
N ASP A 111 10.62 2.13 -26.43
CA ASP A 111 9.18 2.25 -26.71
C ASP A 111 8.31 1.44 -25.71
N GLY A 112 7.64 2.13 -24.79
CA GLY A 112 6.30 1.80 -24.23
C GLY A 112 6.13 0.68 -23.17
N LEU A 113 5.07 0.80 -22.36
CA LEU A 113 4.63 -0.17 -21.34
C LEU A 113 4.34 -1.59 -21.91
N GLU A 114 3.97 -1.70 -23.18
CA GLU A 114 3.59 -2.98 -23.82
C GLU A 114 4.76 -3.96 -23.99
N SER A 115 6.01 -3.48 -24.05
CA SER A 115 7.20 -4.34 -24.08
C SER A 115 7.37 -5.15 -22.79
N SER A 116 6.87 -4.62 -21.65
CA SER A 116 7.15 -5.19 -20.33
C SER A 116 6.43 -6.52 -20.05
N SER A 117 5.17 -6.68 -20.48
CA SER A 117 4.39 -7.91 -20.23
C SER A 117 4.88 -9.09 -21.07
N LEU A 118 5.30 -8.85 -22.32
CA LEU A 118 5.86 -9.89 -23.19
C LEU A 118 7.26 -10.32 -22.73
N GLU A 119 8.09 -9.38 -22.28
CA GLU A 119 9.39 -9.66 -21.66
C GLU A 119 9.23 -10.53 -20.40
N ARG A 120 8.24 -10.19 -19.57
CA ARG A 120 7.89 -10.99 -18.39
C ARG A 120 7.44 -12.40 -18.76
N TYR A 121 6.47 -12.54 -19.67
CA TYR A 121 6.06 -13.87 -20.15
C TYR A 121 7.23 -14.68 -20.71
N ALA A 122 8.05 -14.03 -21.56
CA ALA A 122 9.20 -14.69 -22.18
C ALA A 122 10.22 -15.16 -21.16
N SER A 123 10.47 -14.42 -20.07
CA SER A 123 11.41 -14.81 -19.01
C SER A 123 10.84 -15.86 -18.06
N GLU A 124 9.55 -15.79 -17.73
CA GLU A 124 8.88 -16.76 -16.86
C GLU A 124 8.74 -18.16 -17.51
N TRP A 125 8.43 -18.20 -18.81
CA TRP A 125 8.00 -19.43 -19.51
C TRP A 125 9.04 -20.02 -20.47
N LEU A 126 10.21 -19.38 -20.67
CA LEU A 126 11.23 -19.81 -21.64
C LEU A 126 11.58 -21.29 -21.50
N PHE A 127 11.95 -21.72 -20.30
CA PHE A 127 12.44 -23.08 -20.05
C PHE A 127 11.31 -24.10 -19.99
N TYR A 128 10.10 -23.68 -19.64
CA TYR A 128 8.91 -24.52 -19.74
C TYR A 128 8.65 -24.91 -21.21
N HIS A 129 8.62 -23.92 -22.10
CA HIS A 129 8.47 -24.19 -23.54
C HIS A 129 9.61 -25.03 -24.11
N LEU A 130 10.84 -24.84 -23.62
CA LEU A 130 11.97 -25.70 -23.99
C LEU A 130 11.75 -27.17 -23.59
N ALA A 131 11.22 -27.40 -22.38
CA ALA A 131 10.94 -28.75 -21.87
C ALA A 131 9.82 -29.46 -22.64
N CYS A 132 8.87 -28.70 -23.20
CA CYS A 132 7.79 -29.25 -24.02
C CYS A 132 8.25 -29.69 -25.43
N ILE A 133 9.47 -29.36 -25.86
CA ILE A 133 9.98 -29.74 -27.19
C ILE A 133 10.59 -31.14 -27.14
N PRO A 134 10.11 -32.11 -27.94
CA PRO A 134 10.64 -33.48 -27.95
C PRO A 134 12.05 -33.54 -28.55
N ILE A 135 13.02 -33.99 -27.75
CA ILE A 135 14.44 -34.04 -28.15
C ILE A 135 14.78 -35.29 -28.97
N GLU A 136 14.22 -36.45 -28.62
CA GLU A 136 14.65 -37.75 -29.14
C GLU A 136 13.85 -38.23 -30.38
N ARG A 137 12.68 -37.63 -30.64
CA ARG A 137 11.78 -38.02 -31.73
C ARG A 137 12.11 -37.24 -32.99
N LYS A 138 13.02 -37.78 -33.81
CA LYS A 138 13.45 -37.15 -35.07
C LYS A 138 12.32 -37.03 -36.10
N GLU A 139 11.24 -37.82 -35.96
CA GLU A 139 10.05 -37.66 -36.81
C GLU A 139 9.23 -36.40 -36.47
N GLU A 140 9.30 -35.91 -35.23
CA GLU A 140 8.50 -34.76 -34.75
C GLU A 140 9.26 -33.44 -34.83
N ILE A 141 10.59 -33.46 -34.67
CA ILE A 141 11.48 -32.30 -34.80
C ILE A 141 12.64 -32.68 -35.70
N ASP A 142 12.72 -32.08 -36.89
CA ASP A 142 13.83 -32.30 -37.81
C ASP A 142 15.13 -31.60 -37.36
N ASP A 143 16.23 -31.87 -38.05
CA ASP A 143 17.53 -31.28 -37.72
C ASP A 143 17.57 -29.76 -37.96
N MET A 144 16.70 -29.20 -38.82
CA MET A 144 16.65 -27.77 -39.08
C MET A 144 16.02 -27.03 -37.89
N LEU A 145 14.87 -27.50 -37.41
CA LEU A 145 14.17 -26.95 -36.25
C LEU A 145 14.98 -27.15 -34.96
N ALA A 146 15.62 -28.31 -34.80
CA ALA A 146 16.57 -28.52 -33.70
C ALA A 146 17.74 -27.54 -33.74
N GLY A 147 18.26 -27.21 -34.93
CA GLY A 147 19.28 -26.17 -35.10
C GLY A 147 18.80 -24.80 -34.61
N VAL A 148 17.54 -24.44 -34.92
CA VAL A 148 16.91 -23.19 -34.44
C VAL A 148 16.82 -23.18 -32.91
N VAL A 149 16.39 -24.27 -32.28
CA VAL A 149 16.30 -24.37 -30.81
C VAL A 149 17.68 -24.20 -30.18
N LEU A 150 18.70 -24.91 -30.68
CA LEU A 150 20.07 -24.82 -30.17
C LEU A 150 20.67 -23.42 -30.31
N GLU A 151 20.43 -22.75 -31.43
CA GLU A 151 20.84 -21.35 -31.60
C GLU A 151 20.11 -20.40 -30.65
N SER A 152 18.82 -20.63 -30.39
CA SER A 152 18.03 -19.83 -29.44
C SER A 152 18.54 -19.99 -28.02
N ILE A 153 18.82 -21.21 -27.57
CA ILE A 153 19.46 -21.51 -26.28
C ILE A 153 20.80 -20.75 -26.18
N HIS A 154 21.66 -20.92 -27.18
CA HIS A 154 22.97 -20.27 -27.21
C HIS A 154 22.84 -18.75 -27.11
N LYS A 155 21.99 -18.11 -27.91
CA LYS A 155 21.84 -16.64 -27.91
C LYS A 155 21.41 -16.10 -26.54
N VAL A 156 20.48 -16.76 -25.86
CA VAL A 156 20.04 -16.34 -24.52
C VAL A 156 21.14 -16.57 -23.48
N LEU A 157 21.69 -17.79 -23.39
CA LEU A 157 22.64 -18.17 -22.34
C LEU A 157 24.06 -17.62 -22.54
N THR A 158 24.39 -17.11 -23.73
CA THR A 158 25.60 -16.30 -23.97
C THR A 158 25.37 -14.80 -23.76
N ASN A 159 24.21 -14.42 -23.22
CA ASN A 159 23.83 -13.05 -22.92
C ASN A 159 23.87 -12.10 -24.12
N LYS A 160 23.50 -12.60 -25.31
CA LYS A 160 23.46 -11.78 -26.51
C LYS A 160 22.49 -10.61 -26.30
N ASN A 161 22.96 -9.39 -26.52
CA ASN A 161 22.20 -8.15 -26.29
C ASN A 161 21.64 -8.01 -24.86
N ASN A 162 22.35 -8.55 -23.86
CA ASN A 162 21.95 -8.52 -22.44
C ASN A 162 20.67 -9.32 -22.12
N ALA A 163 20.40 -10.39 -22.87
CA ALA A 163 19.20 -11.22 -22.70
C ALA A 163 18.99 -11.77 -21.28
N LEU A 164 20.08 -11.95 -20.51
CA LEU A 164 19.98 -12.46 -19.14
C LEU A 164 19.40 -11.44 -18.16
N ARG A 165 19.43 -10.13 -18.44
CA ARG A 165 18.94 -9.11 -17.48
C ARG A 165 17.48 -9.33 -17.07
N GLN A 166 16.64 -9.72 -18.02
CA GLN A 166 15.24 -9.98 -17.73
C GLN A 166 15.05 -11.28 -16.93
N LEU A 167 15.89 -12.29 -17.17
CA LEU A 167 15.89 -13.53 -16.36
C LEU A 167 16.40 -13.27 -14.94
N GLU A 168 17.42 -12.42 -14.78
CA GLU A 168 17.94 -11.98 -13.48
C GLU A 168 16.87 -11.27 -12.67
N LYS A 169 16.12 -10.36 -13.30
CA LYS A 169 15.01 -9.63 -12.67
C LYS A 169 13.89 -10.57 -12.24
N GLU A 170 13.43 -11.43 -13.14
CA GLU A 170 12.38 -12.41 -12.85
C GLU A 170 12.78 -13.39 -11.74
N ALA A 171 14.04 -13.84 -11.72
CA ALA A 171 14.56 -14.64 -10.61
C ALA A 171 14.49 -13.89 -9.27
N GLY A 172 14.74 -12.57 -9.30
CA GLY A 172 14.57 -11.69 -8.15
C GLY A 172 13.12 -11.58 -7.68
N ASP A 173 12.19 -11.34 -8.60
CA ASP A 173 10.75 -11.16 -8.32
C ASP A 173 10.10 -12.43 -7.71
N ARG A 174 10.61 -13.62 -8.06
CA ARG A 174 10.16 -14.91 -7.48
C ARG A 174 10.69 -15.18 -6.07
N GLY A 175 11.55 -14.33 -5.52
CA GLY A 175 12.26 -14.57 -4.27
C GLY A 175 13.35 -15.67 -4.36
N ASN A 176 13.50 -16.31 -5.53
CA ASN A 176 14.55 -17.29 -5.83
C ASN A 176 15.77 -16.57 -6.42
N HIS A 177 16.31 -15.61 -5.66
CA HIS A 177 17.44 -14.80 -6.09
C HIS A 177 18.58 -15.67 -6.64
N GLY A 178 18.90 -15.50 -7.92
CA GLY A 178 20.03 -16.12 -8.60
C GLY A 178 19.75 -17.41 -9.40
N ASP A 179 18.56 -18.02 -9.30
CA ASP A 179 18.16 -19.10 -10.22
C ASP A 179 17.56 -18.54 -11.52
N VAL A 180 18.43 -18.32 -12.49
CA VAL A 180 18.07 -17.86 -13.84
C VAL A 180 17.72 -18.99 -14.82
N LEU A 181 17.87 -20.26 -14.41
CA LEU A 181 17.56 -21.44 -15.24
C LEU A 181 16.24 -22.12 -14.83
N GLY A 182 15.65 -21.70 -13.71
CA GLY A 182 14.29 -22.03 -13.30
C GLY A 182 13.23 -21.13 -13.94
N GLY A 183 11.98 -21.59 -13.88
CA GLY A 183 10.84 -20.95 -14.51
C GLY A 183 9.51 -21.46 -13.97
N TYR A 184 8.42 -21.00 -14.57
CA TYR A 184 7.10 -21.54 -14.23
C TYR A 184 7.06 -23.06 -14.50
N GLY A 185 6.82 -23.85 -13.45
CA GLY A 185 6.73 -25.31 -13.55
C GLY A 185 8.03 -26.03 -13.91
N ILE A 186 9.19 -25.37 -13.89
CA ILE A 186 10.49 -25.98 -14.17
C ILE A 186 11.58 -25.50 -13.21
N VAL A 187 12.37 -26.43 -12.68
CA VAL A 187 13.47 -26.16 -11.76
C VAL A 187 14.82 -26.22 -12.48
N GLU A 188 15.84 -25.52 -11.96
CA GLU A 188 17.21 -25.47 -12.49
C GLU A 188 17.76 -26.84 -12.90
N GLY A 189 17.59 -27.86 -12.04
CA GLY A 189 18.08 -29.22 -12.30
C GLY A 189 17.50 -29.84 -13.58
N SER A 190 16.21 -29.64 -13.83
CA SER A 190 15.54 -30.12 -15.05
C SER A 190 16.06 -29.39 -16.28
N THR A 191 16.30 -28.09 -16.17
CA THR A 191 16.90 -27.29 -17.27
C THR A 191 18.31 -27.77 -17.59
N LEU A 192 19.15 -28.07 -16.58
CA LEU A 192 20.49 -28.61 -16.78
C LEU A 192 20.47 -29.97 -17.50
N GLU A 193 19.53 -30.86 -17.15
CA GLU A 193 19.35 -32.13 -17.84
C GLU A 193 18.93 -31.92 -19.31
N LEU A 194 18.00 -30.99 -19.57
CA LEU A 194 17.60 -30.62 -20.92
C LEU A 194 18.77 -30.09 -21.74
N LEU A 195 19.60 -29.21 -21.17
CA LEU A 195 20.79 -28.67 -21.84
C LEU A 195 21.78 -29.79 -22.20
N SER A 196 22.01 -30.75 -21.31
CA SER A 196 22.86 -31.91 -21.59
C SER A 196 22.31 -32.76 -22.74
N ARG A 197 21.00 -33.00 -22.79
CA ARG A 197 20.34 -33.78 -23.86
C ARG A 197 20.39 -33.07 -25.20
N TRP A 198 20.15 -31.76 -25.22
CA TRP A 198 20.30 -30.92 -26.41
C TRP A 198 21.75 -30.88 -26.90
N ALA A 199 22.73 -30.78 -26.00
CA ALA A 199 24.16 -30.84 -26.32
C ALA A 199 24.60 -32.21 -26.86
N TYR A 200 23.98 -33.30 -26.40
CA TYR A 200 24.18 -34.64 -26.98
C TYR A 200 23.63 -34.71 -28.41
N ARG A 201 22.40 -34.20 -28.64
CA ARG A 201 21.78 -34.15 -29.97
C ARG A 201 22.60 -33.32 -30.97
N ALA A 202 23.20 -32.22 -30.53
CA ALA A 202 24.02 -31.34 -31.37
C ALA A 202 25.28 -32.02 -31.94
N GLN A 203 25.70 -33.18 -31.41
CA GLN A 203 26.91 -33.87 -31.85
C GLN A 203 26.87 -34.35 -33.30
N ASP A 204 25.67 -34.66 -33.79
CA ASP A 204 25.45 -35.24 -35.11
C ASP A 204 25.34 -34.14 -36.19
N PHE A 205 25.41 -32.86 -35.80
CA PHE A 205 25.10 -31.73 -36.66
C PHE A 205 26.33 -31.29 -37.44
N THR A 206 26.18 -31.13 -38.75
CA THR A 206 27.23 -30.53 -39.58
C THR A 206 27.32 -29.01 -39.36
N PRO A 207 28.45 -28.36 -39.69
CA PRO A 207 28.57 -26.91 -39.63
C PRO A 207 27.56 -26.12 -40.49
N LYS A 208 26.87 -26.79 -41.43
CA LYS A 208 25.78 -26.20 -42.22
C LYS A 208 24.44 -26.21 -41.48
N GLN A 209 24.27 -27.12 -40.52
CA GLN A 209 23.05 -27.30 -39.72
C GLN A 209 23.13 -26.54 -38.39
N LEU A 210 24.34 -26.43 -37.80
CA LEU A 210 24.58 -25.63 -36.61
C LEU A 210 25.94 -24.92 -36.72
N PRO A 211 26.03 -23.60 -36.46
CA PRO A 211 27.30 -22.88 -36.53
C PRO A 211 28.36 -23.48 -35.61
N LEU A 212 29.64 -23.44 -36.03
CA LEU A 212 30.76 -24.04 -35.28
C LEU A 212 30.88 -23.44 -33.87
N GLU A 213 30.70 -22.13 -33.73
CA GLU A 213 30.70 -21.42 -32.44
C GLU A 213 29.71 -22.05 -31.45
N VAL A 214 28.48 -22.31 -31.90
CA VAL A 214 27.42 -22.91 -31.07
C VAL A 214 27.77 -24.35 -30.71
N GLN A 215 28.34 -25.12 -31.66
CA GLN A 215 28.80 -26.50 -31.39
C GLN A 215 29.91 -26.54 -30.35
N GLU A 216 30.86 -25.60 -30.40
CA GLU A 216 31.97 -25.52 -29.45
C GLU A 216 31.48 -25.14 -28.05
N TRP A 217 30.53 -24.21 -27.96
CA TRP A 217 29.91 -23.81 -26.69
C TRP A 217 29.10 -24.95 -26.05
N LEU A 218 28.36 -25.74 -26.84
CA LEU A 218 27.56 -26.87 -26.35
C LEU A 218 28.40 -28.08 -25.92
N ARG A 219 29.58 -28.26 -26.51
CA ARG A 219 30.43 -29.46 -26.30
C ARG A 219 30.65 -29.83 -24.82
N PRO A 220 31.07 -28.93 -23.91
CA PRO A 220 31.30 -29.29 -22.51
C PRO A 220 30.01 -29.67 -21.76
N LEU A 221 28.85 -29.12 -22.15
CA LEU A 221 27.56 -29.36 -21.48
C LEU A 221 27.08 -30.81 -21.57
N ARG A 222 27.60 -31.59 -22.52
CA ARG A 222 27.21 -33.00 -22.74
C ARG A 222 27.54 -33.91 -21.56
N HIS A 223 28.68 -33.67 -20.92
CA HIS A 223 29.20 -34.51 -19.85
C HIS A 223 29.26 -33.77 -18.52
N GLU A 224 29.33 -32.44 -18.57
CA GLU A 224 29.39 -31.57 -17.40
C GLU A 224 28.42 -30.39 -17.61
N PRO A 225 27.10 -30.57 -17.43
CA PRO A 225 26.12 -29.51 -17.66
C PRO A 225 26.33 -28.30 -16.75
N LEU A 226 26.96 -28.48 -15.58
CA LEU A 226 27.33 -27.39 -14.68
C LEU A 226 28.33 -26.41 -15.31
N SER A 227 29.06 -26.82 -16.35
CA SER A 227 29.98 -25.92 -17.06
C SER A 227 29.29 -24.71 -17.70
N VAL A 228 27.95 -24.71 -17.84
CA VAL A 228 27.16 -23.53 -18.25
C VAL A 228 27.30 -22.36 -17.28
N PHE A 229 27.58 -22.62 -16.00
CA PHE A 229 27.66 -21.57 -14.99
C PHE A 229 28.89 -20.66 -15.14
N ILE A 230 29.95 -21.10 -15.84
CA ILE A 230 31.14 -20.28 -16.09
C ILE A 230 30.87 -19.13 -17.09
N PRO A 231 30.30 -19.37 -18.29
CA PRO A 231 29.90 -18.27 -19.16
C PRO A 231 28.75 -17.44 -18.56
N LEU A 232 27.83 -18.05 -17.80
CA LEU A 232 26.76 -17.31 -17.12
C LEU A 232 27.30 -16.34 -16.06
N SER A 233 28.18 -16.77 -15.17
CA SER A 233 28.75 -15.88 -14.14
C SER A 233 29.47 -14.68 -14.76
N ARG A 234 30.23 -14.90 -15.86
CA ARG A 234 30.87 -13.82 -16.63
C ARG A 234 29.85 -12.84 -17.21
N ALA A 235 28.78 -13.35 -17.78
CA ALA A 235 27.73 -12.53 -18.35
C ALA A 235 26.98 -11.72 -17.27
N HIS A 236 26.66 -12.34 -16.14
CA HIS A 236 26.05 -11.68 -14.98
C HIS A 236 26.96 -10.58 -14.41
N ILE A 237 28.27 -10.81 -14.30
CA ILE A 237 29.24 -9.78 -13.89
C ILE A 237 29.25 -8.61 -14.89
N SER A 238 29.20 -8.89 -16.19
CA SER A 238 29.10 -7.84 -17.21
C SER A 238 27.80 -7.04 -17.09
N ASN A 239 26.67 -7.70 -16.84
CA ASN A 239 25.38 -7.04 -16.60
C ASN A 239 25.43 -6.18 -15.33
N TRP A 240 25.99 -6.72 -14.25
CA TRP A 240 26.18 -6.03 -12.97
C TRP A 240 27.02 -4.76 -13.13
N PHE A 241 28.16 -4.85 -13.79
CA PHE A 241 29.06 -3.71 -14.01
C PHE A 241 28.49 -2.65 -14.95
N SER A 242 27.46 -2.98 -15.73
CA SER A 242 26.79 -2.08 -16.68
C SER A 242 25.33 -1.79 -16.29
N ALA A 243 24.95 -2.10 -15.05
CA ALA A 243 23.61 -1.90 -14.54
C ALA A 243 23.26 -0.40 -14.50
N LYS A 244 21.97 -0.09 -14.65
CA LYS A 244 21.45 1.29 -14.64
C LYS A 244 20.69 1.63 -13.35
N SER A 245 20.22 0.63 -12.62
CA SER A 245 19.50 0.78 -11.36
C SER A 245 20.16 -0.06 -10.23
N PRO A 246 19.93 0.28 -8.95
CA PRO A 246 20.40 -0.53 -7.82
C PRO A 246 19.84 -1.95 -7.80
N GLU A 247 18.57 -2.11 -8.17
CA GLU A 247 17.90 -3.42 -8.25
C GLU A 247 18.54 -4.30 -9.33
N ASP A 248 18.68 -3.80 -10.57
CA ASP A 248 19.33 -4.53 -11.66
C ASP A 248 20.76 -4.93 -11.27
N ALA A 249 21.50 -4.02 -10.63
CA ALA A 249 22.86 -4.27 -10.18
C ALA A 249 22.90 -5.41 -9.15
N TYR A 250 21.96 -5.43 -8.20
CA TYR A 250 21.90 -6.47 -7.19
C TYR A 250 21.44 -7.82 -7.76
N CYS A 251 20.42 -7.84 -8.62
CA CYS A 251 19.94 -9.06 -9.28
C CYS A 251 21.02 -9.70 -10.16
N ALA A 252 21.80 -8.89 -10.89
CA ALA A 252 22.94 -9.38 -11.66
C ALA A 252 24.09 -9.88 -10.75
N PHE A 253 24.40 -9.16 -9.65
CA PHE A 253 25.39 -9.60 -8.67
C PHE A 253 25.02 -10.96 -8.06
N ILE A 254 23.78 -11.12 -7.58
CA ILE A 254 23.37 -12.34 -6.90
C ILE A 254 23.31 -13.52 -7.88
N SER A 255 22.93 -13.27 -9.14
CA SER A 255 22.98 -14.29 -10.20
C SER A 255 24.42 -14.71 -10.53
N ALA A 256 25.37 -13.75 -10.57
CA ALA A 256 26.79 -14.06 -10.71
C ALA A 256 27.31 -14.89 -9.53
N HIS A 257 26.96 -14.50 -8.31
CA HIS A 257 27.34 -15.20 -7.08
C HIS A 257 26.81 -16.64 -7.06
N CYS A 258 25.52 -16.84 -7.35
CA CYS A 258 24.91 -18.15 -7.44
C CYS A 258 25.55 -19.02 -8.52
N ALA A 259 25.81 -18.47 -9.72
CA ALA A 259 26.50 -19.20 -10.77
C ALA A 259 27.90 -19.67 -10.33
N LEU A 260 28.66 -18.83 -9.62
CA LEU A 260 29.96 -19.23 -9.05
C LEU A 260 29.81 -20.32 -7.98
N GLN A 261 28.79 -20.23 -7.13
CA GLN A 261 28.50 -21.24 -6.11
C GLN A 261 28.19 -22.60 -6.73
N LYS A 262 27.38 -22.63 -7.79
CA LYS A 262 27.01 -23.86 -8.52
C LYS A 262 28.19 -24.42 -9.30
N GLY A 263 29.03 -23.56 -9.89
CA GLY A 263 30.24 -23.92 -10.61
C GLY A 263 31.46 -24.23 -9.74
N ARG A 264 31.37 -24.19 -8.41
CA ARG A 264 32.52 -24.19 -7.47
C ARG A 264 33.53 -25.32 -7.65
N ASN A 265 33.11 -26.47 -8.18
CA ASN A 265 33.95 -27.65 -8.38
C ASN A 265 34.58 -27.72 -9.78
N LEU A 266 34.30 -26.72 -10.64
CA LEU A 266 34.82 -26.71 -12.00
C LEU A 266 36.30 -26.32 -12.05
N PRO A 267 37.08 -26.86 -13.01
CA PRO A 267 38.51 -26.58 -13.16
C PRO A 267 38.84 -25.09 -13.26
N GLU A 268 37.95 -24.28 -13.83
CA GLU A 268 38.11 -22.85 -14.04
C GLU A 268 38.06 -22.05 -12.73
N LEU A 269 37.33 -22.52 -11.72
CA LEU A 269 37.19 -21.83 -10.42
C LEU A 269 38.10 -22.41 -9.34
N THR A 270 38.40 -23.71 -9.40
CA THR A 270 39.28 -24.39 -8.44
C THR A 270 40.74 -23.93 -8.50
N GLN A 271 41.12 -23.22 -9.56
CA GLN A 271 42.45 -22.62 -9.71
C GLN A 271 42.68 -21.42 -8.78
N ASP A 272 41.61 -20.79 -8.28
CA ASP A 272 41.70 -19.69 -7.31
C ASP A 272 41.29 -20.16 -5.91
N PRO A 273 42.25 -20.38 -4.98
CA PRO A 273 41.96 -20.82 -3.62
C PRO A 273 41.11 -19.84 -2.82
N SER A 274 41.08 -18.55 -3.20
CA SER A 274 40.32 -17.52 -2.49
C SER A 274 38.82 -17.71 -2.68
N ILE A 275 38.37 -18.06 -3.89
CA ILE A 275 36.97 -18.31 -4.22
C ILE A 275 36.47 -19.55 -3.49
N GLY A 276 37.23 -20.66 -3.56
CA GLY A 276 36.87 -21.90 -2.88
C GLY A 276 36.74 -21.73 -1.37
N LYS A 277 37.71 -21.05 -0.75
CA LYS A 277 37.67 -20.74 0.69
C LYS A 277 36.46 -19.89 1.05
N TYR A 278 36.19 -18.83 0.28
CA TYR A 278 35.04 -17.95 0.50
C TYR A 278 33.72 -18.73 0.42
N LEU A 279 33.52 -19.56 -0.61
CA LEU A 279 32.29 -20.32 -0.80
C LEU A 279 32.07 -21.37 0.31
N ASP A 280 33.16 -21.97 0.81
CA ASP A 280 33.10 -22.88 1.96
C ASP A 280 32.72 -22.15 3.26
N GLU A 281 33.23 -20.92 3.46
CA GLU A 281 32.88 -20.08 4.61
C GLU A 281 31.44 -19.56 4.50
N PHE A 282 31.02 -19.12 3.31
CA PHE A 282 29.65 -18.68 3.02
C PHE A 282 28.63 -19.79 3.30
N ALA A 283 28.91 -21.04 2.88
CA ALA A 283 28.07 -22.19 3.16
C ALA A 283 27.95 -22.52 4.66
N LYS A 284 28.98 -22.19 5.45
CA LYS A 284 28.96 -22.37 6.92
C LYS A 284 28.28 -21.21 7.65
N GLY A 285 28.35 -20.00 7.11
CA GLY A 285 27.79 -18.77 7.70
C GLY A 285 26.34 -18.48 7.32
N GLU A 286 25.52 -19.52 7.19
CA GLU A 286 24.09 -19.43 6.85
C GLU A 286 23.78 -18.73 5.49
N GLY A 287 24.77 -18.54 4.62
CA GLY A 287 24.57 -17.90 3.31
C GLY A 287 24.36 -16.38 3.36
N THR A 288 24.90 -15.69 4.36
CA THR A 288 24.77 -14.23 4.47
C THR A 288 25.71 -13.50 3.50
N ILE A 289 25.17 -12.60 2.67
CA ILE A 289 25.94 -11.73 1.78
C ILE A 289 26.60 -10.61 2.58
N THR A 290 27.91 -10.43 2.36
CA THR A 290 28.77 -9.43 3.04
C THR A 290 29.52 -8.58 2.01
N ASP A 291 30.20 -7.52 2.45
CA ASP A 291 31.12 -6.72 1.63
C ASP A 291 32.17 -7.58 0.90
N CYS A 292 32.76 -8.55 1.60
CA CYS A 292 33.69 -9.54 1.04
C CYS A 292 33.09 -10.34 -0.12
N SER A 293 31.77 -10.59 -0.09
CA SER A 293 31.07 -11.32 -1.15
C SER A 293 31.15 -10.56 -2.48
N PHE A 294 30.93 -9.25 -2.46
CA PHE A 294 31.05 -8.41 -3.66
C PHE A 294 32.49 -8.34 -4.15
N GLU A 295 33.47 -8.24 -3.25
CA GLU A 295 34.88 -8.19 -3.63
C GLU A 295 35.35 -9.48 -4.29
N ILE A 296 34.98 -10.64 -3.75
CA ILE A 296 35.34 -11.95 -4.34
C ILE A 296 34.71 -12.10 -5.72
N VAL A 297 33.41 -11.83 -5.87
CA VAL A 297 32.72 -11.95 -7.17
C VAL A 297 33.29 -10.95 -8.18
N ALA A 298 33.55 -9.71 -7.77
CA ALA A 298 34.10 -8.69 -8.67
C ALA A 298 35.54 -9.00 -9.12
N ASN A 299 36.30 -9.79 -8.37
CA ASN A 299 37.70 -10.13 -8.66
C ASN A 299 37.90 -11.56 -9.20
N CYS A 300 36.84 -12.36 -9.34
CA CYS A 300 36.97 -13.78 -9.69
C CYS A 300 37.60 -14.05 -11.07
N TYR A 301 37.49 -13.11 -12.02
CA TYR A 301 38.07 -13.20 -13.35
C TYR A 301 39.08 -12.08 -13.57
N SER A 302 40.37 -12.43 -13.62
CA SER A 302 41.46 -11.45 -13.76
C SER A 302 41.47 -10.72 -15.12
N ASP A 303 40.85 -11.30 -16.15
CA ASP A 303 40.72 -10.72 -17.48
C ASP A 303 39.59 -9.68 -17.60
N ILE A 304 38.65 -9.65 -16.63
CA ILE A 304 37.59 -8.63 -16.58
C ILE A 304 38.12 -7.40 -15.85
N LEU A 305 38.55 -6.41 -16.62
CA LEU A 305 39.03 -5.13 -16.09
C LEU A 305 37.88 -4.30 -15.52
N LYS A 306 38.07 -3.77 -14.31
CA LYS A 306 37.12 -2.84 -13.69
C LYS A 306 37.30 -1.45 -14.27
N THR A 307 36.19 -0.83 -14.64
CA THR A 307 36.11 0.55 -15.13
C THR A 307 35.36 1.41 -14.11
N PRO A 308 35.31 2.75 -14.26
CA PRO A 308 34.44 3.60 -13.43
C PRO A 308 32.99 3.11 -13.40
N SER A 309 32.47 2.64 -14.54
CA SER A 309 31.14 2.02 -14.62
C SER A 309 31.02 0.75 -13.76
N SER A 310 32.04 -0.12 -13.74
CA SER A 310 32.08 -1.30 -12.87
C SER A 310 31.95 -0.93 -11.39
N TYR A 311 32.73 0.07 -10.93
CA TYR A 311 32.66 0.55 -9.55
C TYR A 311 31.30 1.16 -9.21
N ASN A 312 30.65 1.84 -10.15
CA ASN A 312 29.28 2.32 -9.97
C ASN A 312 28.30 1.15 -9.80
N GLY A 313 28.39 0.11 -10.64
CA GLY A 313 27.58 -1.11 -10.52
C GLY A 313 27.76 -1.82 -9.17
N ILE A 314 29.02 -1.96 -8.72
CA ILE A 314 29.33 -2.54 -7.40
C ILE A 314 28.71 -1.70 -6.27
N GLY A 315 28.94 -0.39 -6.29
CA GLY A 315 28.39 0.52 -5.28
C GLY A 315 26.86 0.52 -5.23
N MET A 316 26.20 0.46 -6.38
CA MET A 316 24.73 0.38 -6.47
C MET A 316 24.17 -0.92 -5.89
N ALA A 317 24.80 -2.07 -6.19
CA ALA A 317 24.37 -3.36 -5.65
C ALA A 317 24.56 -3.45 -4.13
N MET A 318 25.66 -2.92 -3.59
CA MET A 318 25.87 -2.82 -2.14
C MET A 318 24.81 -1.92 -1.48
N ARG A 319 24.46 -0.80 -2.12
CA ARG A 319 23.42 0.12 -1.65
C ARG A 319 22.04 -0.53 -1.54
N TYR A 320 21.69 -1.40 -2.49
CA TYR A 320 20.43 -2.15 -2.46
C TYR A 320 20.30 -3.07 -1.23
N LYS A 321 21.41 -3.41 -0.58
CA LYS A 321 21.46 -4.17 0.68
C LYS A 321 21.95 -3.36 1.86
N ASP A 322 21.71 -2.04 1.84
CA ASP A 322 22.01 -1.12 2.93
C ASP A 322 23.50 -1.06 3.35
N MET A 323 24.42 -1.54 2.50
CA MET A 323 25.87 -1.52 2.73
C MET A 323 26.48 -0.20 2.24
N TYR A 324 26.06 0.91 2.85
CA TYR A 324 26.38 2.25 2.37
C TYR A 324 27.87 2.64 2.51
N GLU A 325 28.53 2.29 3.61
CA GLU A 325 29.95 2.61 3.82
C GLU A 325 30.86 1.86 2.81
N PRO A 326 30.75 0.52 2.64
CA PRO A 326 31.48 -0.18 1.57
C PRO A 326 31.14 0.35 0.18
N ALA A 327 29.88 0.69 -0.08
CA ALA A 327 29.48 1.29 -1.36
C ALA A 327 30.25 2.59 -1.62
N ILE A 328 30.35 3.49 -0.62
CA ILE A 328 31.09 4.75 -0.73
C ILE A 328 32.57 4.49 -1.06
N GLU A 329 33.19 3.46 -0.48
CA GLU A 329 34.56 3.09 -0.79
C GLU A 329 34.73 2.71 -2.26
N GLN A 330 33.87 1.82 -2.77
CA GLN A 330 33.92 1.38 -4.17
C GLN A 330 33.66 2.54 -5.14
N LEU A 331 32.68 3.40 -4.85
CA LEU A 331 32.38 4.59 -5.65
C LEU A 331 33.56 5.59 -5.64
N THR A 332 34.29 5.68 -4.52
CA THR A 332 35.49 6.52 -4.42
C THR A 332 36.66 5.95 -5.22
N LYS A 333 36.81 4.62 -5.28
CA LYS A 333 37.78 3.97 -6.19
C LYS A 333 37.49 4.32 -7.64
N GLY A 334 36.22 4.23 -8.06
CA GLY A 334 35.80 4.63 -9.41
C GLY A 334 36.09 6.09 -9.75
N LEU A 335 35.90 7.01 -8.80
CA LEU A 335 36.21 8.44 -8.97
C LEU A 335 37.72 8.75 -9.09
N ALA A 336 38.59 7.84 -8.62
CA ALA A 336 40.03 8.01 -8.69
C ALA A 336 40.65 7.50 -10.00
N GLU A 337 39.88 6.83 -10.86
CA GLU A 337 40.34 6.29 -12.14
C GLU A 337 40.70 7.40 -13.12
N ALA A 338 41.88 7.31 -13.74
CA ALA A 338 42.40 8.35 -14.64
C ALA A 338 41.61 8.49 -15.96
N THR A 339 40.85 7.46 -16.34
CA THR A 339 40.11 7.39 -17.61
C THR A 339 38.64 7.78 -17.49
N ILE A 340 38.22 8.32 -16.35
CA ILE A 340 36.82 8.63 -16.06
C ILE A 340 36.25 9.69 -17.02
N THR A 341 35.11 9.37 -17.63
CA THR A 341 34.35 10.35 -18.43
C THR A 341 33.48 11.23 -17.54
N LYS A 342 33.05 12.41 -18.03
CA LYS A 342 32.14 13.28 -17.27
C LYS A 342 30.82 12.59 -16.90
N ALA A 343 30.27 11.79 -17.82
CA ALA A 343 29.05 11.02 -17.58
C ALA A 343 29.22 9.98 -16.47
N GLU A 344 30.35 9.26 -16.44
CA GLU A 344 30.67 8.32 -15.37
C GLU A 344 30.94 9.02 -14.04
N GLN A 345 31.64 10.16 -14.08
CA GLN A 345 31.86 10.99 -12.91
C GLN A 345 30.53 11.44 -12.29
N PHE A 346 29.60 11.92 -13.10
CA PHE A 346 28.27 12.28 -12.64
C PHE A 346 27.54 11.10 -11.98
N ARG A 347 27.49 9.93 -12.64
CA ARG A 347 26.84 8.73 -12.08
C ARG A 347 27.43 8.31 -10.73
N LEU A 348 28.76 8.26 -10.64
CA LEU A 348 29.47 7.90 -9.41
C LEU A 348 29.22 8.90 -8.29
N LEU A 349 29.24 10.20 -8.59
CA LEU A 349 28.94 11.26 -7.62
C LEU A 349 27.48 11.16 -7.14
N SER A 350 26.52 11.01 -8.05
CA SER A 350 25.09 10.83 -7.69
C SER A 350 24.88 9.61 -6.81
N SER A 351 25.48 8.47 -7.16
CA SER A 351 25.41 7.25 -6.35
C SER A 351 26.03 7.42 -4.97
N LYS A 352 27.18 8.10 -4.88
CA LYS A 352 27.90 8.34 -3.62
C LYS A 352 27.14 9.29 -2.72
N ALA A 353 26.57 10.35 -3.29
CA ALA A 353 25.82 11.36 -2.55
C ALA A 353 24.58 10.74 -1.90
N HIS A 354 23.89 9.84 -2.61
CA HIS A 354 22.78 9.09 -2.04
C HIS A 354 23.22 8.12 -0.93
N SER A 355 24.32 7.36 -1.10
CA SER A 355 24.82 6.52 0.00
C SER A 355 25.10 7.33 1.28
N LEU A 356 25.61 8.55 1.14
CA LEU A 356 25.84 9.46 2.26
C LEU A 356 24.54 9.98 2.87
N LEU A 357 23.51 10.24 2.04
CA LEU A 357 22.17 10.61 2.51
C LEU A 357 21.57 9.51 3.38
N GLU A 358 21.62 8.26 2.92
CA GLU A 358 21.09 7.11 3.67
C GLU A 358 21.83 6.85 4.98
N LEU A 359 23.16 7.06 5.03
CA LEU A 359 23.89 7.04 6.30
C LEU A 359 23.41 8.14 7.24
N GLY A 360 23.11 9.34 6.72
CA GLY A 360 22.52 10.42 7.49
C GLY A 360 21.11 10.10 8.00
N ARG A 361 20.27 9.45 7.19
CA ARG A 361 18.89 9.05 7.55
C ARG A 361 18.88 8.00 8.67
N ASN A 362 19.78 7.02 8.59
CA ASN A 362 19.82 5.88 9.49
C ASN A 362 20.67 6.09 10.77
N GLU A 363 21.32 7.25 10.91
CA GLU A 363 22.18 7.55 12.05
C GLU A 363 21.40 8.18 13.21
N SER A 364 21.59 7.60 14.39
CA SER A 364 20.97 8.01 15.64
C SER A 364 21.74 9.12 16.37
N ASP A 365 23.06 9.22 16.14
CA ASP A 365 23.90 10.27 16.71
C ASP A 365 23.77 11.56 15.88
N ASP A 366 23.23 12.63 16.49
CA ASP A 366 22.99 13.90 15.80
C ASP A 366 24.24 14.53 15.15
N GLN A 367 25.43 14.35 15.73
CA GLN A 367 26.66 14.91 15.17
C GLN A 367 27.09 14.15 13.93
N LYS A 368 27.08 12.82 14.00
CA LYS A 368 27.39 11.96 12.84
C LYS A 368 26.34 12.09 11.74
N ARG A 369 25.06 12.15 12.11
CA ARG A 369 23.94 12.40 11.18
C ARG A 369 24.17 13.68 10.39
N ARG A 370 24.44 14.80 11.08
CA ARG A 370 24.76 16.07 10.42
C ARG A 370 25.99 15.99 9.54
N PHE A 371 27.06 15.33 10.01
CA PHE A 371 28.28 15.13 9.22
C PHE A 371 27.98 14.42 7.89
N TRP A 372 27.25 13.30 7.92
CA TRP A 372 26.91 12.56 6.70
C TRP A 372 26.02 13.34 5.75
N LEU A 373 25.00 14.03 6.28
CA LEU A 373 24.12 14.89 5.47
C LEU A 373 24.87 16.07 4.83
N GLU A 374 25.82 16.68 5.55
CA GLU A 374 26.66 17.75 5.00
C GLU A 374 27.57 17.22 3.87
N GLN A 375 28.19 16.06 4.06
CA GLN A 375 28.98 15.41 3.00
C GLN A 375 28.11 15.06 1.80
N SER A 376 26.92 14.51 2.03
CA SER A 376 25.95 14.20 0.97
C SER A 376 25.63 15.44 0.13
N LEU A 377 25.31 16.57 0.78
CA LEU A 377 24.99 17.82 0.11
C LEU A 377 26.15 18.32 -0.77
N VAL A 378 27.38 18.27 -0.26
CA VAL A 378 28.58 18.67 -1.02
C VAL A 378 28.76 17.79 -2.27
N VAL A 379 28.60 16.47 -2.14
CA VAL A 379 28.75 15.55 -3.27
C VAL A 379 27.60 15.70 -4.27
N HIS A 380 26.37 15.95 -3.81
CA HIS A 380 25.23 16.27 -4.68
C HIS A 380 25.48 17.54 -5.50
N ASP A 381 26.01 18.60 -4.88
CA ASP A 381 26.33 19.85 -5.59
C ASP A 381 27.47 19.64 -6.62
N GLN A 382 28.44 18.77 -6.34
CA GLN A 382 29.46 18.35 -7.31
C GLN A 382 28.84 17.58 -8.50
N ALA A 383 27.95 16.63 -8.24
CA ALA A 383 27.22 15.89 -9.27
C ALA A 383 26.44 16.85 -10.17
N GLN A 384 25.71 17.79 -9.55
CA GLN A 384 24.92 18.78 -10.27
C GLN A 384 25.79 19.73 -11.12
N SER A 385 26.97 20.12 -10.64
CA SER A 385 27.93 20.89 -11.45
C SER A 385 28.37 20.11 -12.69
N ALA A 386 28.69 18.82 -12.54
CA ALA A 386 29.06 17.96 -13.66
C ALA A 386 27.90 17.82 -14.68
N TYR A 387 26.66 17.67 -14.20
CA TYR A 387 25.48 17.68 -15.05
C TYR A 387 25.33 18.99 -15.85
N HIS A 388 25.45 20.15 -15.20
CA HIS A 388 25.32 21.44 -15.89
C HIS A 388 26.38 21.66 -16.95
N ASP A 389 27.60 21.20 -16.71
CA ASP A 389 28.68 21.25 -17.70
C ASP A 389 28.39 20.35 -18.91
N MET A 390 27.84 19.14 -18.69
CA MET A 390 27.41 18.26 -19.78
C MET A 390 26.21 18.83 -20.55
N LYS A 391 25.24 19.42 -19.86
CA LYS A 391 24.07 20.09 -20.46
C LYS A 391 24.49 21.21 -21.40
N LYS A 392 25.43 22.05 -20.97
CA LYS A 392 25.99 23.14 -21.80
C LYS A 392 26.76 22.62 -23.01
N ALA A 393 27.44 21.49 -22.88
CA ALA A 393 28.18 20.86 -23.96
C ALA A 393 27.30 20.08 -24.97
N GLY A 394 26.01 19.88 -24.66
CA GLY A 394 25.11 19.07 -25.49
C GLY A 394 25.42 17.57 -25.40
N GLU A 395 26.01 17.10 -24.30
CA GLU A 395 26.47 15.72 -24.08
C GLU A 395 25.45 14.85 -23.32
N LEU A 396 24.20 15.31 -23.17
CA LEU A 396 23.15 14.60 -22.43
C LEU A 396 22.46 13.53 -23.27
N ASN A 397 22.08 12.45 -22.59
CA ASN A 397 21.14 11.45 -23.08
C ASN A 397 20.03 11.24 -22.05
N LYS A 398 18.96 10.55 -22.45
CA LYS A 398 17.78 10.30 -21.60
C LYS A 398 18.14 9.64 -20.26
N ASP A 399 19.03 8.64 -20.27
CA ASP A 399 19.49 7.98 -19.02
C ASP A 399 20.08 8.98 -18.01
N LEU A 400 20.84 9.98 -18.47
CA LEU A 400 21.44 10.99 -17.60
C LEU A 400 20.41 12.02 -17.12
N GLU A 401 19.35 12.26 -17.90
CA GLU A 401 18.23 13.13 -17.50
C GLU A 401 17.42 12.51 -16.36
N ASP A 402 17.17 11.19 -16.40
CA ASP A 402 16.48 10.49 -15.31
C ASP A 402 17.31 10.52 -14.00
N ILE A 403 18.64 10.32 -14.12
CA ILE A 403 19.54 10.34 -12.96
C ILE A 403 19.62 11.73 -12.32
N VAL A 404 19.59 12.82 -13.11
CA VAL A 404 19.65 14.17 -12.52
C VAL A 404 18.40 14.50 -11.72
N CYS A 405 17.22 14.09 -12.19
CA CYS A 405 15.98 14.27 -11.46
C CYS A 405 16.10 13.64 -10.06
N TRP A 406 16.50 12.37 -10.00
CA TRP A 406 16.68 11.66 -8.74
C TRP A 406 17.79 12.27 -7.86
N THR A 407 18.85 12.77 -8.48
CA THR A 407 19.94 13.47 -7.77
C THR A 407 19.46 14.78 -7.13
N LEU A 408 18.61 15.56 -7.81
CA LEU A 408 18.08 16.83 -7.32
C LEU A 408 17.07 16.62 -6.19
N LYS A 409 16.22 15.59 -6.29
CA LYS A 409 15.29 15.17 -5.22
C LYS A 409 16.04 14.83 -3.92
N ASN A 410 17.04 13.94 -4.02
CA ASN A 410 17.86 13.56 -2.87
C ASN A 410 18.67 14.75 -2.30
N ASN A 411 19.14 15.67 -3.15
CA ASN A 411 19.75 16.92 -2.71
C ASN A 411 18.75 17.77 -1.91
N ALA A 412 17.49 17.88 -2.37
CA ALA A 412 16.44 18.57 -1.65
C ALA A 412 16.18 17.95 -0.27
N CYS A 413 16.09 16.62 -0.17
CA CYS A 413 15.92 15.91 1.10
C CYS A 413 17.10 16.15 2.05
N ALA A 414 18.34 16.00 1.57
CA ALA A 414 19.54 16.29 2.37
C ALA A 414 19.55 17.75 2.89
N ALA A 415 19.16 18.70 2.04
CA ALA A 415 19.03 20.11 2.42
C ALA A 415 17.92 20.32 3.47
N ALA A 416 16.76 19.68 3.32
CA ALA A 416 15.65 19.78 4.25
C ALA A 416 16.03 19.21 5.63
N LEU A 417 16.65 18.03 5.68
CA LEU A 417 17.11 17.39 6.92
C LEU A 417 18.22 18.17 7.66
N LEU A 418 18.91 19.07 6.97
CA LEU A 418 19.89 20.01 7.54
C LEU A 418 19.28 21.38 7.92
N GLY A 419 17.97 21.56 7.77
CA GLY A 419 17.29 22.85 7.98
C GLY A 419 17.63 23.93 6.96
N LYS A 420 18.13 23.54 5.78
CA LYS A 420 18.38 24.43 4.64
C LYS A 420 17.15 24.51 3.74
N SER A 421 16.00 24.82 4.32
CA SER A 421 14.67 24.70 3.69
C SER A 421 14.49 25.49 2.38
N LYS A 422 15.08 26.69 2.28
CA LYS A 422 15.07 27.47 1.02
C LYS A 422 15.85 26.77 -0.10
N GLN A 423 16.96 26.12 0.24
CA GLN A 423 17.74 25.34 -0.70
C GLN A 423 16.95 24.11 -1.13
N ALA A 424 16.29 23.42 -0.21
CA ALA A 424 15.44 22.26 -0.51
C ALA A 424 14.36 22.58 -1.57
N VAL A 425 13.54 23.61 -1.33
CA VAL A 425 12.49 24.03 -2.29
C VAL A 425 13.08 24.46 -3.63
N ALA A 426 14.24 25.14 -3.64
CA ALA A 426 14.90 25.53 -4.88
C ALA A 426 15.37 24.32 -5.71
N LYS A 427 15.86 23.26 -5.05
CA LYS A 427 16.28 22.01 -5.72
C LYS A 427 15.09 21.24 -6.28
N VAL A 428 13.94 21.24 -5.60
CA VAL A 428 12.70 20.66 -6.14
C VAL A 428 12.26 21.41 -7.40
N ARG A 429 12.29 22.75 -7.39
CA ARG A 429 11.96 23.55 -8.59
C ARG A 429 12.87 23.20 -9.75
N GLU A 430 14.18 23.09 -9.51
CA GLU A 430 15.14 22.69 -10.53
C GLU A 430 14.88 21.26 -11.04
N ALA A 431 14.46 20.32 -10.19
CA ALA A 431 14.08 18.97 -10.61
C ALA A 431 12.88 18.99 -11.58
N LEU A 432 11.88 19.83 -11.31
CA LEU A 432 10.70 19.99 -12.17
C LEU A 432 11.06 20.56 -13.55
N GLU A 433 12.05 21.46 -13.62
CA GLU A 433 12.56 21.98 -14.90
C GLU A 433 13.28 20.91 -15.75
N THR A 434 13.70 19.80 -15.13
CA THR A 434 14.30 18.64 -15.82
C THR A 434 13.28 17.57 -16.23
N ASN A 435 11.98 17.91 -16.29
CA ASN A 435 10.86 16.97 -16.45
C ASN A 435 10.74 15.91 -15.35
N GLY A 436 11.47 16.11 -14.25
CA GLY A 436 11.50 15.23 -13.11
C GLY A 436 10.38 15.53 -12.14
N VAL A 437 9.43 14.61 -11.96
CA VAL A 437 8.33 14.77 -11.00
C VAL A 437 8.73 14.12 -9.67
N PRO A 438 8.80 14.87 -8.54
CA PRO A 438 8.85 14.30 -7.19
C PRO A 438 7.75 13.25 -7.05
N ASP A 439 8.13 12.07 -6.58
CA ASP A 439 7.10 11.10 -6.23
C ASP A 439 6.51 11.49 -4.88
N MET A 440 5.46 10.78 -4.50
CA MET A 440 4.76 11.03 -3.26
C MET A 440 5.65 10.84 -2.02
N GLY A 441 6.51 9.82 -2.02
CA GLY A 441 7.40 9.51 -0.90
C GLY A 441 8.38 10.64 -0.65
N ASP A 442 8.95 11.20 -1.73
CA ASP A 442 9.81 12.39 -1.68
C ASP A 442 9.09 13.56 -0.98
N ILE A 443 7.83 13.82 -1.34
CA ILE A 443 7.06 14.95 -0.81
C ILE A 443 6.71 14.75 0.66
N ILE A 444 6.32 13.54 1.07
CA ILE A 444 6.02 13.23 2.48
C ILE A 444 7.23 13.53 3.36
N GLU A 445 8.41 13.05 2.98
CA GLU A 445 9.64 13.27 3.75
C GLU A 445 10.05 14.74 3.76
N LEU A 446 9.98 15.42 2.61
CA LEU A 446 10.30 16.84 2.53
C LEU A 446 9.37 17.68 3.42
N VAL A 447 8.06 17.43 3.39
CA VAL A 447 7.11 18.17 4.22
C VAL A 447 7.32 17.87 5.71
N ALA A 448 7.62 16.63 6.08
CA ALA A 448 7.94 16.25 7.45
C ALA A 448 9.19 17.01 7.96
N ALA A 449 10.29 16.98 7.20
CA ALA A 449 11.51 17.71 7.56
C ALA A 449 11.27 19.22 7.67
N LEU A 450 10.50 19.81 6.75
CA LEU A 450 10.14 21.23 6.81
C LEU A 450 9.25 21.55 8.03
N ASN A 451 8.38 20.63 8.44
CA ASN A 451 7.52 20.79 9.61
C ASN A 451 8.33 20.73 10.92
N ASP A 452 9.29 19.81 11.03
CA ASP A 452 10.16 19.68 12.20
C ASP A 452 10.96 20.96 12.47
N ASP A 453 11.36 21.66 11.40
CA ASP A 453 12.04 22.97 11.49
C ASP A 453 11.08 24.18 11.58
N GLY A 454 9.77 23.94 11.65
CA GLY A 454 8.74 24.98 11.73
C GLY A 454 8.63 25.84 10.47
N GLN A 455 9.08 25.36 9.31
CA GLN A 455 9.17 26.10 8.05
C GLN A 455 7.87 26.03 7.25
N PHE A 456 6.75 26.39 7.89
CA PHE A 456 5.41 26.34 7.31
C PHE A 456 5.27 27.11 5.98
N LEU A 457 5.99 28.21 5.79
CA LEU A 457 5.96 28.96 4.53
C LEU A 457 6.57 28.14 3.39
N MET A 458 7.62 27.37 3.66
CA MET A 458 8.27 26.52 2.67
C MET A 458 7.39 25.34 2.29
N ILE A 459 6.61 24.79 3.22
CA ILE A 459 5.60 23.76 2.92
C ILE A 459 4.58 24.29 1.91
N ILE A 460 4.05 25.50 2.14
CA ILE A 460 3.09 26.11 1.21
C ILE A 460 3.72 26.42 -0.15
N GLN A 461 4.97 26.91 -0.18
CA GLN A 461 5.68 27.11 -1.44
C GLN A 461 5.92 25.80 -2.18
N LEU A 462 6.28 24.72 -1.48
CA LEU A 462 6.46 23.40 -2.09
C LEU A 462 5.16 22.94 -2.77
N LEU A 463 4.02 23.02 -2.06
CA LEU A 463 2.71 22.65 -2.61
C LEU A 463 2.26 23.55 -3.78
N GLU A 464 2.78 24.77 -3.89
CA GLU A 464 2.52 25.68 -5.00
C GLU A 464 3.35 25.33 -6.26
N GLU A 465 4.54 24.76 -6.06
CA GLU A 465 5.49 24.47 -7.15
C GLU A 465 5.29 23.07 -7.75
N ILE A 466 4.91 22.07 -6.95
CA ILE A 466 4.80 20.68 -7.41
C ILE A 466 3.61 20.48 -8.37
N PRO A 467 3.67 19.45 -9.24
CA PRO A 467 2.55 19.13 -10.13
C PRO A 467 1.28 18.84 -9.33
N LYS A 468 0.14 19.24 -9.89
CA LYS A 468 -1.16 19.06 -9.24
C LYS A 468 -1.49 17.59 -8.94
N VAL A 469 -1.05 16.66 -9.79
CA VAL A 469 -1.24 15.23 -9.56
C VAL A 469 -0.52 14.79 -8.29
N THR A 470 0.77 15.12 -8.17
CA THR A 470 1.58 14.86 -6.97
C THR A 470 1.01 15.54 -5.73
N ALA A 471 0.54 16.80 -5.84
CA ALA A 471 -0.10 17.49 -4.72
C ALA A 471 -1.41 16.79 -4.30
N ALA A 472 -2.21 16.31 -5.25
CA ALA A 472 -3.43 15.58 -4.97
C ALA A 472 -3.14 14.25 -4.25
N GLU A 473 -2.17 13.49 -4.72
CA GLU A 473 -1.71 12.25 -4.09
C GLU A 473 -1.22 12.52 -2.66
N TYR A 474 -0.28 13.44 -2.47
CA TYR A 474 0.21 13.79 -1.13
C TYR A 474 -0.94 14.12 -0.15
N LEU A 475 -1.90 14.94 -0.58
CA LEU A 475 -3.01 15.35 0.27
C LEU A 475 -3.99 14.20 0.57
N LEU A 476 -4.35 13.40 -0.44
CA LEU A 476 -5.31 12.29 -0.30
C LEU A 476 -4.83 11.16 0.60
N PHE A 477 -3.53 11.06 0.84
CA PHE A 477 -2.92 9.95 1.59
C PHE A 477 -2.21 10.44 2.87
N GLY A 478 -2.71 11.53 3.47
CA GLY A 478 -2.34 11.95 4.82
C GLY A 478 -1.85 13.39 4.95
N GLY A 479 -1.60 14.10 3.84
CA GLY A 479 -1.03 15.44 3.86
C GLY A 479 -1.95 16.58 4.33
N PHE A 480 -3.25 16.33 4.55
CA PHE A 480 -4.24 17.38 4.85
C PHE A 480 -3.93 18.18 6.11
N ASP A 481 -3.74 17.53 7.27
CA ASP A 481 -3.60 18.22 8.57
C ASP A 481 -2.36 19.15 8.56
N LEU A 482 -1.23 18.68 8.05
CA LEU A 482 0.01 19.48 7.95
C LEU A 482 -0.14 20.64 6.96
N ALA A 483 -0.76 20.42 5.80
CA ALA A 483 -1.01 21.48 4.83
C ALA A 483 -1.93 22.58 5.39
N GLN A 484 -2.97 22.17 6.13
CA GLN A 484 -3.89 23.06 6.83
C GLN A 484 -3.20 23.86 7.93
N GLU A 485 -2.42 23.21 8.79
CA GLU A 485 -1.64 23.88 9.83
C GLU A 485 -0.69 24.91 9.21
N ALA A 486 0.06 24.51 8.18
CA ALA A 486 0.98 25.40 7.49
C ALA A 486 0.26 26.62 6.91
N ALA A 487 -0.87 26.40 6.22
CA ALA A 487 -1.66 27.46 5.61
C ALA A 487 -2.27 28.41 6.65
N ALA A 488 -2.73 27.89 7.78
CA ALA A 488 -3.28 28.68 8.88
C ALA A 488 -2.20 29.56 9.50
N ARG A 489 -1.05 28.98 9.87
CA ARG A 489 0.05 29.69 10.53
C ARG A 489 0.68 30.78 9.67
N VAL A 490 0.71 30.61 8.34
CA VAL A 490 1.28 31.61 7.41
C VAL A 490 0.24 32.51 6.75
N GLY A 491 -1.03 32.42 7.15
CA GLY A 491 -2.11 33.27 6.61
C GLY A 491 -2.43 33.00 5.14
N ARG A 492 -2.16 31.79 4.63
CA ARG A 492 -2.39 31.37 3.23
C ARG A 492 -3.65 30.49 3.08
N GLY A 493 -4.62 30.62 3.98
CA GLY A 493 -5.84 29.81 3.96
C GLY A 493 -6.65 29.87 2.65
N ARG A 494 -6.78 31.06 2.04
CA ARG A 494 -7.46 31.21 0.73
C ARG A 494 -6.75 30.47 -0.41
N PHE A 495 -5.41 30.43 -0.36
CA PHE A 495 -4.61 29.68 -1.33
C PHE A 495 -4.92 28.18 -1.19
N LEU A 496 -4.90 27.64 0.02
CA LEU A 496 -5.17 26.22 0.24
C LEU A 496 -6.59 25.81 -0.20
N LEU A 497 -7.60 26.63 0.10
CA LEU A 497 -8.97 26.40 -0.41
C LEU A 497 -9.02 26.41 -1.94
N GLY A 498 -8.34 27.37 -2.59
CA GLY A 498 -8.23 27.41 -4.05
C GLY A 498 -7.49 26.20 -4.62
N LEU A 499 -6.46 25.72 -3.92
CA LEU A 499 -5.73 24.51 -4.28
C LEU A 499 -6.68 23.30 -4.26
N TYR A 500 -7.41 23.05 -3.17
CA TYR A 500 -8.38 21.95 -3.10
C TYR A 500 -9.39 21.95 -4.25
N SER A 501 -9.99 23.10 -4.57
CA SER A 501 -10.90 23.20 -5.72
C SER A 501 -10.23 22.90 -7.06
N SER A 502 -8.95 23.24 -7.20
CA SER A 502 -8.19 22.93 -8.42
C SER A 502 -7.80 21.45 -8.53
N LEU A 503 -7.59 20.77 -7.40
CA LEU A 503 -7.19 19.37 -7.32
C LEU A 503 -8.37 18.41 -7.51
N GLN A 504 -9.59 18.80 -7.09
CA GLN A 504 -10.82 18.06 -7.38
C GLN A 504 -10.95 17.73 -8.88
N ARG A 505 -10.74 18.73 -9.74
CA ARG A 505 -10.78 18.56 -11.21
C ARG A 505 -9.71 17.61 -11.75
N VAL A 506 -8.56 17.54 -11.07
CA VAL A 506 -7.48 16.64 -11.45
C VAL A 506 -7.82 15.22 -11.03
N ALA A 507 -8.29 15.03 -9.80
CA ALA A 507 -8.64 13.72 -9.27
C ALA A 507 -9.80 13.03 -10.02
N GLU A 508 -10.74 13.81 -10.58
CA GLU A 508 -11.79 13.31 -11.47
C GLU A 508 -11.23 12.69 -12.76
N VAL A 509 -10.11 13.21 -13.28
CA VAL A 509 -9.46 12.70 -14.50
C VAL A 509 -8.65 11.43 -14.21
N PHE A 510 -8.02 11.33 -13.05
CA PHE A 510 -7.19 10.19 -12.65
C PHE A 510 -7.99 9.06 -11.96
N VAL A 511 -9.33 9.16 -11.92
CA VAL A 511 -10.26 8.14 -11.41
C VAL A 511 -9.94 7.68 -9.97
N TYR A 512 -9.51 8.60 -9.12
CA TYR A 512 -9.46 8.32 -7.68
C TYR A 512 -10.90 8.33 -7.13
N SER A 513 -11.51 7.16 -7.01
CA SER A 513 -12.88 7.01 -6.49
C SER A 513 -13.04 7.74 -5.15
N GLY A 514 -14.03 8.62 -5.03
CA GLY A 514 -14.31 9.36 -3.79
C GLY A 514 -13.37 10.55 -3.50
N ALA A 515 -12.45 10.91 -4.40
CA ALA A 515 -11.51 12.01 -4.15
C ALA A 515 -12.18 13.39 -4.01
N THR A 516 -13.18 13.70 -4.85
CA THR A 516 -13.91 15.00 -4.79
C THR A 516 -14.56 15.20 -3.41
N PRO A 517 -15.37 14.26 -2.89
CA PRO A 517 -15.90 14.33 -1.53
C PRO A 517 -14.82 14.53 -0.46
N ARG A 518 -13.68 13.83 -0.56
CA ARG A 518 -12.58 13.97 0.43
C ARG A 518 -11.95 15.37 0.42
N PHE A 519 -11.77 15.99 -0.74
CA PHE A 519 -11.30 17.38 -0.82
C PHE A 519 -12.35 18.37 -0.30
N GLN A 520 -13.65 18.14 -0.57
CA GLN A 520 -14.73 18.98 -0.04
C GLN A 520 -14.79 18.89 1.50
N TRP A 521 -14.66 17.68 2.05
CA TRP A 521 -14.54 17.44 3.48
C TRP A 521 -13.38 18.22 4.08
N ALA A 522 -12.16 18.01 3.58
CA ALA A 522 -10.97 18.68 4.08
C ALA A 522 -11.09 20.21 4.01
N ALA A 523 -11.64 20.74 2.91
CA ALA A 523 -11.90 22.16 2.75
C ALA A 523 -12.93 22.67 3.77
N ALA A 524 -13.99 21.92 4.05
CA ALA A 524 -15.02 22.29 5.01
C ALA A 524 -14.50 22.32 6.46
N ILE A 525 -13.76 21.28 6.85
CA ILE A 525 -13.13 21.21 8.18
C ILE A 525 -12.15 22.37 8.35
N PHE A 526 -11.33 22.67 7.34
CA PHE A 526 -10.40 23.80 7.38
C PHE A 526 -11.12 25.15 7.48
N ALA A 527 -12.16 25.36 6.65
CA ALA A 527 -12.98 26.56 6.69
C ALA A 527 -13.61 26.78 8.07
N ARG A 528 -14.16 25.71 8.67
CA ARG A 528 -14.76 25.73 10.00
C ARG A 528 -13.74 26.01 11.10
N GLN A 529 -12.70 25.18 11.19
CA GLN A 529 -11.85 25.12 12.38
C GLN A 529 -10.71 26.14 12.34
N ALA A 530 -10.12 26.42 11.17
CA ALA A 530 -8.97 27.33 11.06
C ALA A 530 -9.37 28.75 10.61
N LEU A 531 -10.36 28.86 9.72
CA LEU A 531 -10.78 30.16 9.16
C LEU A 531 -11.99 30.77 9.88
N GLY A 532 -12.76 29.97 10.61
CA GLY A 532 -14.01 30.41 11.25
C GLY A 532 -15.14 30.74 10.26
N ASP A 533 -15.04 30.31 9.01
CA ASP A 533 -16.05 30.55 7.96
C ASP A 533 -17.09 29.42 7.96
N LEU A 534 -18.07 29.54 8.87
CA LEU A 534 -19.15 28.57 9.02
C LEU A 534 -20.05 28.48 7.77
N GLY A 535 -20.22 29.59 7.05
CA GLY A 535 -21.04 29.65 5.84
C GLY A 535 -20.43 28.84 4.70
N LEU A 536 -19.12 28.99 4.47
CA LEU A 536 -18.40 28.20 3.50
C LEU A 536 -18.35 26.72 3.90
N ALA A 537 -18.06 26.41 5.16
CA ALA A 537 -18.02 25.04 5.66
C ALA A 537 -19.37 24.33 5.46
N LYS A 538 -20.48 25.00 5.79
CA LYS A 538 -21.85 24.51 5.58
C LYS A 538 -22.09 24.16 4.11
N LYS A 539 -21.78 25.09 3.20
CA LYS A 539 -21.95 24.87 1.77
C LYS A 539 -21.16 23.65 1.29
N LEU A 540 -19.88 23.56 1.65
CA LEU A 540 -19.01 22.47 1.22
C LEU A 540 -19.45 21.10 1.75
N LEU A 541 -19.95 21.03 3.00
CA LEU A 541 -20.50 19.79 3.56
C LEU A 541 -21.80 19.38 2.85
N THR A 542 -22.70 20.31 2.55
CA THR A 542 -23.91 20.01 1.77
C THR A 542 -23.55 19.51 0.37
N ASP A 543 -22.66 20.22 -0.34
CA ASP A 543 -22.20 19.83 -1.68
C ASP A 543 -21.50 18.45 -1.67
N MET A 544 -20.88 18.06 -0.55
CA MET A 544 -20.24 16.75 -0.37
C MET A 544 -21.25 15.63 -0.09
N ILE A 545 -22.22 15.87 0.80
CA ILE A 545 -23.26 14.89 1.16
C ILE A 545 -24.09 14.52 -0.07
N ASP A 546 -24.40 15.51 -0.92
CA ASP A 546 -25.21 15.32 -2.13
C ASP A 546 -24.39 14.71 -3.30
N HIS A 547 -23.09 14.49 -3.14
CA HIS A 547 -22.22 14.01 -4.21
C HIS A 547 -22.36 12.48 -4.42
N PRO A 548 -22.57 11.99 -5.65
CA PRO A 548 -22.87 10.57 -5.91
C PRO A 548 -21.71 9.61 -5.58
N ALA A 549 -20.47 10.10 -5.61
CA ALA A 549 -19.28 9.33 -5.22
C ALA A 549 -18.95 9.43 -3.72
N CYS A 550 -19.82 10.04 -2.90
CA CYS A 550 -19.65 10.12 -1.46
C CYS A 550 -19.93 8.75 -0.83
N THR A 551 -19.07 8.31 0.10
CA THR A 551 -19.26 7.02 0.77
C THR A 551 -20.27 7.15 1.91
N ASP A 552 -20.93 6.05 2.28
CA ASP A 552 -21.88 5.98 3.40
C ASP A 552 -21.27 6.58 4.68
N SER A 553 -20.02 6.25 5.00
CA SER A 553 -19.30 6.82 6.15
C SER A 553 -19.07 8.34 6.02
N ALA A 554 -18.76 8.85 4.83
CA ALA A 554 -18.55 10.28 4.62
C ALA A 554 -19.86 11.07 4.68
N ILE A 555 -20.99 10.47 4.28
CA ILE A 555 -22.33 11.05 4.43
C ILE A 555 -22.67 11.22 5.90
N LEU A 556 -22.46 10.17 6.72
CA LEU A 556 -22.72 10.21 8.16
C LEU A 556 -21.86 11.29 8.85
N GLU A 557 -20.57 11.31 8.56
CA GLU A 557 -19.64 12.29 9.16
C GLU A 557 -19.94 13.72 8.66
N GLY A 558 -20.34 13.87 7.40
CA GLY A 558 -20.93 15.07 6.81
C GLY A 558 -22.09 15.63 7.62
N CYS A 559 -23.08 14.78 7.89
CA CYS A 559 -24.26 15.13 8.67
C CYS A 559 -23.90 15.48 10.12
N ASN A 560 -22.97 14.75 10.74
CA ASN A 560 -22.47 15.05 12.08
C ASN A 560 -21.87 16.45 12.15
N GLN A 561 -20.88 16.76 11.30
CA GLN A 561 -20.23 18.08 11.29
C GLN A 561 -21.20 19.21 11.00
N LEU A 562 -22.12 19.00 10.06
CA LEU A 562 -23.11 20.01 9.72
C LEU A 562 -24.09 20.26 10.88
N SER A 563 -24.49 19.21 11.61
CA SER A 563 -25.32 19.34 12.81
C SER A 563 -24.63 20.13 13.92
N GLU A 564 -23.31 19.98 14.08
CA GLU A 564 -22.54 20.77 15.04
C GLU A 564 -22.45 22.25 14.64
N ILE A 565 -22.31 22.55 13.34
CA ILE A 565 -22.36 23.93 12.84
C ILE A 565 -23.74 24.54 13.15
N MET A 566 -24.82 23.79 12.93
CA MET A 566 -26.18 24.26 13.25
C MET A 566 -26.35 24.48 14.76
N LEU A 567 -25.78 23.61 15.60
CA LEU A 567 -25.78 23.80 17.05
C LEU A 567 -25.02 25.06 17.47
N GLU A 568 -23.90 25.36 16.81
CA GLU A 568 -23.14 26.57 17.11
C GLU A 568 -23.90 27.85 16.68
N GLU A 569 -24.48 27.87 15.47
CA GLU A 569 -25.36 28.96 15.02
C GLU A 569 -26.55 29.15 15.97
N PHE A 570 -27.16 28.04 16.40
CA PHE A 570 -28.26 28.06 17.37
C PHE A 570 -27.81 28.67 18.69
N ARG A 571 -26.68 28.24 19.25
CA ARG A 571 -26.20 28.71 20.56
C ARG A 571 -25.78 30.17 20.54
N SER A 572 -25.07 30.57 19.49
CA SER A 572 -24.49 31.91 19.36
C SER A 572 -25.51 32.97 18.97
N SER A 573 -26.64 32.60 18.36
CA SER A 573 -27.71 33.53 18.02
C SER A 573 -28.63 33.83 19.21
N SER A 574 -29.07 35.09 19.34
CA SER A 574 -30.19 35.51 20.20
C SER A 574 -31.52 35.58 19.45
N ASP A 575 -31.51 35.48 18.12
CA ASP A 575 -32.70 35.58 17.26
C ASP A 575 -33.46 34.24 17.24
N PRO A 576 -34.73 34.20 17.69
CA PRO A 576 -35.55 32.99 17.64
C PRO A 576 -35.73 32.42 16.23
N MET A 577 -35.74 33.25 15.18
CA MET A 577 -35.92 32.78 13.79
C MET A 577 -34.70 31.99 13.31
N ILE A 578 -33.49 32.48 13.61
CA ILE A 578 -32.24 31.78 13.29
C ILE A 578 -32.15 30.46 14.06
N LYS A 579 -32.51 30.49 15.35
CA LYS A 579 -32.55 29.28 16.17
C LYS A 579 -33.57 28.25 15.64
N GLN A 580 -34.76 28.68 15.24
CA GLN A 580 -35.75 27.79 14.63
C GLN A 580 -35.22 27.18 13.33
N GLN A 581 -34.61 28.00 12.46
CA GLN A 581 -34.01 27.53 11.22
C GLN A 581 -32.91 26.47 11.45
N ALA A 582 -32.04 26.68 12.45
CA ALA A 582 -31.00 25.71 12.82
C ALA A 582 -31.60 24.39 13.34
N LEU A 583 -32.67 24.45 14.13
CA LEU A 583 -33.41 23.27 14.58
C LEU A 583 -34.04 22.52 13.39
N ASP A 584 -34.75 23.22 12.51
CA ASP A 584 -35.40 22.62 11.34
C ASP A 584 -34.38 21.92 10.41
N ILE A 585 -33.20 22.52 10.23
CA ILE A 585 -32.12 21.90 9.46
C ILE A 585 -31.57 20.67 10.19
N THR A 586 -31.35 20.74 11.50
CA THR A 586 -30.85 19.61 12.30
C THR A 586 -31.79 18.41 12.25
N LEU A 587 -33.10 18.64 12.34
CA LEU A 587 -34.11 17.58 12.19
C LEU A 587 -34.09 16.98 10.78
N LYS A 588 -33.92 17.80 9.73
CA LYS A 588 -33.76 17.27 8.36
C LYS A 588 -32.50 16.41 8.21
N LEU A 589 -31.39 16.82 8.83
CA LEU A 589 -30.12 16.08 8.79
C LEU A 589 -30.21 14.74 9.49
N LEU A 590 -31.06 14.61 10.52
CA LEU A 590 -31.30 13.33 11.19
C LEU A 590 -31.86 12.27 10.21
N ASP A 591 -32.73 12.70 9.29
CA ASP A 591 -33.39 11.83 8.30
C ASP A 591 -32.61 11.69 6.98
N THR A 592 -31.59 12.52 6.75
CA THR A 592 -30.83 12.51 5.49
C THR A 592 -30.17 11.16 5.20
N PRO A 593 -29.47 10.51 6.16
CA PRO A 593 -28.82 9.23 5.89
C PRO A 593 -29.81 8.14 5.48
N THR A 594 -31.00 8.07 6.07
CA THR A 594 -32.06 7.11 5.68
C THR A 594 -32.45 7.21 4.19
N LYS A 595 -32.21 8.35 3.55
CA LYS A 595 -32.55 8.59 2.13
C LYS A 595 -31.38 8.34 1.18
N LEU A 596 -30.15 8.45 1.67
CA LEU A 596 -28.94 8.49 0.84
C LEU A 596 -28.06 7.25 1.00
N LEU A 597 -28.10 6.59 2.15
CA LEU A 597 -27.29 5.40 2.39
C LEU A 597 -27.79 4.22 1.56
N SER A 598 -26.85 3.42 1.07
CA SER A 598 -27.18 2.19 0.33
C SER A 598 -27.56 1.05 1.29
N SER A 599 -27.07 1.11 2.52
CA SER A 599 -27.40 0.20 3.62
C SER A 599 -28.67 0.66 4.35
N ASN A 600 -29.58 -0.28 4.64
CA ASN A 600 -30.77 -0.02 5.47
C ASN A 600 -30.46 -0.05 6.99
N GLU A 601 -29.19 0.11 7.37
CA GLU A 601 -28.70 -0.12 8.73
C GLU A 601 -28.68 1.15 9.60
N TYR A 602 -28.98 2.32 9.03
CA TYR A 602 -29.03 3.55 9.80
C TYR A 602 -30.33 3.70 10.58
N GLU A 603 -30.20 3.69 11.90
CA GLU A 603 -31.29 3.95 12.84
C GLU A 603 -31.17 5.37 13.43
N PRO A 604 -32.10 6.30 13.10
CA PRO A 604 -32.07 7.67 13.61
C PRO A 604 -32.01 7.76 15.14
N THR A 605 -32.62 6.81 15.86
CA THR A 605 -32.60 6.80 17.33
C THR A 605 -31.22 6.49 17.93
N GLN A 606 -30.30 5.91 17.15
CA GLN A 606 -28.89 5.69 17.52
C GLN A 606 -27.98 6.86 17.14
N SER A 607 -28.51 7.90 16.48
CA SER A 607 -27.72 9.00 15.98
C SER A 607 -27.40 10.05 17.04
N HIS A 608 -26.14 10.50 17.08
CA HIS A 608 -25.72 11.67 17.85
C HIS A 608 -26.43 12.96 17.44
N ILE A 609 -27.01 13.04 16.23
CA ILE A 609 -27.78 14.17 15.73
C ILE A 609 -29.12 14.31 16.48
N LEU A 610 -29.75 13.20 16.90
CA LEU A 610 -30.99 13.23 17.68
C LEU A 610 -30.80 13.95 19.02
N ILE A 611 -29.65 13.71 19.67
CA ILE A 611 -29.28 14.35 20.93
C ILE A 611 -29.03 15.85 20.70
N THR A 612 -28.37 16.21 19.59
CA THR A 612 -28.19 17.61 19.18
C THR A 612 -29.55 18.32 18.98
N ALA A 613 -30.50 17.66 18.32
CA ALA A 613 -31.86 18.19 18.15
C ALA A 613 -32.58 18.33 19.50
N ALA A 614 -32.46 17.37 20.40
CA ALA A 614 -33.04 17.44 21.74
C ALA A 614 -32.51 18.65 22.55
N ILE A 615 -31.21 18.96 22.46
CA ILE A 615 -30.62 20.14 23.11
C ILE A 615 -31.28 21.43 22.59
N MET A 616 -31.56 21.53 21.29
CA MET A 616 -32.25 22.67 20.69
C MET A 616 -33.74 22.72 21.07
N LEU A 617 -34.43 21.56 21.03
CA LEU A 617 -35.85 21.42 21.39
C LEU A 617 -36.10 21.80 22.84
N ARG A 618 -35.16 21.54 23.76
CA ARG A 618 -35.27 21.98 25.16
C ARG A 618 -35.49 23.49 25.29
N ARG A 619 -34.97 24.28 24.33
CA ARG A 619 -35.02 25.75 24.37
C ARG A 619 -36.15 26.35 23.54
N LEU A 620 -36.50 25.75 22.40
CA LEU A 620 -37.51 26.29 21.48
C LEU A 620 -38.67 25.35 21.16
N GLY A 621 -38.47 24.05 21.30
CA GLY A 621 -39.44 23.05 20.88
C GLY A 621 -40.53 22.80 21.92
N PRO A 622 -41.59 22.06 21.53
CA PRO A 622 -42.54 21.52 22.49
C PRO A 622 -41.83 20.61 23.50
N SER A 623 -42.11 20.79 24.79
CA SER A 623 -41.51 19.96 25.85
C SER A 623 -41.75 18.45 25.65
N LEU A 624 -42.85 18.09 24.98
CA LEU A 624 -43.17 16.71 24.64
C LEU A 624 -42.22 16.14 23.57
N GLU A 625 -41.85 16.92 22.56
CA GLU A 625 -40.89 16.49 21.54
C GLU A 625 -39.49 16.35 22.15
N PHE A 626 -39.10 17.29 23.01
CA PHE A 626 -37.87 17.18 23.79
C PHE A 626 -37.81 15.87 24.59
N GLN A 627 -38.87 15.53 25.32
CA GLN A 627 -38.95 14.26 26.05
C GLN A 627 -38.86 13.07 25.10
N ASN A 628 -39.65 13.06 24.03
CA ASN A 628 -39.70 11.92 23.11
C ASN A 628 -38.35 11.63 22.47
N CYS A 629 -37.63 12.66 22.03
CA CYS A 629 -36.29 12.52 21.46
C CYS A 629 -35.29 11.93 22.48
N LEU A 630 -35.29 12.44 23.71
CA LEU A 630 -34.39 11.93 24.75
C LEU A 630 -34.77 10.53 25.23
N GLU A 631 -36.06 10.22 25.38
CA GLU A 631 -36.52 8.88 25.76
C GLU A 631 -36.14 7.85 24.69
N ALA A 632 -36.32 8.17 23.41
CA ALA A 632 -35.93 7.28 22.32
C ALA A 632 -34.42 6.99 22.33
N ALA A 633 -33.59 8.04 22.44
CA ALA A 633 -32.14 7.87 22.53
C ALA A 633 -31.71 7.11 23.81
N PHE A 634 -32.34 7.40 24.95
CA PHE A 634 -32.08 6.73 26.22
C PHE A 634 -32.39 5.23 26.11
N ARG A 635 -33.59 4.87 25.63
CA ARG A 635 -34.02 3.47 25.48
C ARG A 635 -33.08 2.69 24.57
N ASN A 636 -32.73 3.25 23.42
CA ASN A 636 -31.82 2.57 22.50
C ASN A 636 -30.44 2.29 23.15
N CYS A 637 -29.87 3.27 23.88
CA CYS A 637 -28.63 3.03 24.63
C CYS A 637 -28.80 1.95 25.72
N MET A 638 -29.94 1.92 26.41
CA MET A 638 -30.19 0.90 27.44
C MET A 638 -30.33 -0.49 26.83
N ASP A 639 -31.00 -0.61 25.68
CA ASP A 639 -31.18 -1.87 24.97
C ASP A 639 -29.83 -2.41 24.47
N GLU A 640 -28.99 -1.55 23.89
CA GLU A 640 -27.62 -1.91 23.46
C GLU A 640 -26.73 -2.34 24.63
N LEU A 641 -26.81 -1.67 25.79
CA LEU A 641 -25.98 -2.02 26.96
C LEU A 641 -26.48 -3.25 27.73
N GLN A 642 -27.69 -3.71 27.43
CA GLN A 642 -28.31 -4.89 28.04
C GLN A 642 -28.26 -6.12 27.13
N ASP A 643 -27.86 -5.94 25.87
CA ASP A 643 -27.73 -7.04 24.92
C ASP A 643 -26.53 -7.95 25.24
N ASP A 644 -26.31 -8.94 24.37
CA ASP A 644 -25.23 -9.92 24.50
C ASP A 644 -24.00 -9.55 23.64
N THR A 645 -23.92 -8.32 23.12
CA THR A 645 -22.96 -7.87 22.12
C THR A 645 -21.90 -6.97 22.76
N GLY A 646 -20.63 -7.36 22.66
CA GLY A 646 -19.53 -6.57 23.23
C GLY A 646 -19.20 -5.29 22.45
N CYS A 647 -19.35 -5.33 21.13
CA CYS A 647 -18.75 -4.37 20.20
C CYS A 647 -19.47 -3.01 20.11
N ASN A 648 -20.76 -2.93 20.46
CA ASN A 648 -21.54 -1.70 20.45
C ASN A 648 -21.44 -0.90 21.77
N ASN A 649 -20.90 -1.49 22.84
CA ASN A 649 -20.87 -0.89 24.18
C ASN A 649 -20.17 0.47 24.24
N LEU A 650 -19.05 0.63 23.53
CA LEU A 650 -18.31 1.89 23.50
C LEU A 650 -19.18 3.02 22.93
N ALA A 651 -19.84 2.79 21.79
CA ALA A 651 -20.73 3.76 21.15
C ALA A 651 -21.96 4.05 22.02
N ALA A 652 -22.59 3.01 22.56
CA ALA A 652 -23.75 3.12 23.43
C ALA A 652 -23.46 3.92 24.71
N LEU A 653 -22.33 3.67 25.39
CA LEU A 653 -21.92 4.41 26.60
C LEU A 653 -21.67 5.90 26.33
N ARG A 654 -21.05 6.22 25.19
CA ARG A 654 -20.78 7.62 24.79
C ARG A 654 -22.07 8.36 24.44
N ARG A 655 -22.98 7.71 23.71
CA ARG A 655 -24.33 8.23 23.44
C ARG A 655 -25.10 8.43 24.75
N LEU A 656 -25.11 7.44 25.62
CA LEU A 656 -25.78 7.50 26.92
C LEU A 656 -25.26 8.69 27.74
N ALA A 657 -23.95 8.88 27.83
CA ALA A 657 -23.38 10.04 28.52
C ALA A 657 -23.92 11.37 27.96
N ARG A 658 -23.99 11.49 26.63
CA ARG A 658 -24.51 12.71 25.99
C ARG A 658 -26.01 12.91 26.28
N VAL A 659 -26.82 11.84 26.26
CA VAL A 659 -28.24 11.86 26.68
C VAL A 659 -28.38 12.32 28.12
N LEU A 660 -27.64 11.70 29.05
CA LEU A 660 -27.69 12.00 30.48
C LEU A 660 -27.27 13.44 30.80
N SER A 661 -26.31 13.98 30.05
CA SER A 661 -25.84 15.36 30.20
C SER A 661 -26.92 16.41 29.93
N CYS A 662 -27.99 16.03 29.22
CA CYS A 662 -29.14 16.90 28.94
C CYS A 662 -30.05 17.08 30.16
N ILE A 663 -29.89 16.28 31.22
CA ILE A 663 -30.77 16.26 32.39
C ILE A 663 -30.05 16.83 33.62
N PRO A 664 -30.60 17.86 34.28
CA PRO A 664 -30.04 18.38 35.53
C PRO A 664 -29.97 17.31 36.62
N GLY A 665 -28.81 17.19 37.30
CA GLY A 665 -28.61 16.23 38.39
C GLY A 665 -28.05 14.87 37.97
N PHE A 666 -27.83 14.61 36.68
CA PHE A 666 -27.22 13.38 36.17
C PHE A 666 -25.72 13.47 35.85
N ASP A 667 -25.00 14.48 36.36
CA ASP A 667 -23.57 14.66 36.09
C ASP A 667 -22.71 13.45 36.52
N GLN A 668 -23.06 12.81 37.65
CA GLN A 668 -22.35 11.61 38.11
C GLN A 668 -22.61 10.40 37.20
N PHE A 669 -23.86 10.15 36.80
CA PHE A 669 -24.20 9.07 35.86
C PHE A 669 -23.50 9.28 34.51
N THR A 670 -23.46 10.52 34.04
CA THR A 670 -22.76 10.92 32.81
C THR A 670 -21.27 10.57 32.88
N SER A 671 -20.62 10.91 34.00
CA SER A 671 -19.19 10.64 34.20
C SER A 671 -18.91 9.14 34.31
N ILE A 672 -19.79 8.38 34.97
CA ILE A 672 -19.68 6.92 35.08
C ILE A 672 -19.79 6.27 33.69
N ALA A 673 -20.79 6.64 32.89
CA ALA A 673 -20.97 6.10 31.54
C ALA A 673 -19.71 6.28 30.66
N LEU A 674 -19.12 7.49 30.65
CA LEU A 674 -17.87 7.74 29.92
C LEU A 674 -16.67 7.00 30.51
N THR A 675 -16.64 6.79 31.83
CA THR A 675 -15.53 6.06 32.46
C THR A 675 -15.56 4.58 32.09
N ALA A 676 -16.75 4.00 31.99
CA ALA A 676 -16.95 2.60 31.65
C ALA A 676 -16.60 2.27 30.19
N GLN A 677 -16.43 3.25 29.30
CA GLN A 677 -16.24 3.04 27.85
C GLN A 677 -15.02 2.20 27.47
N PHE A 678 -14.02 2.11 28.35
CA PHE A 678 -12.80 1.30 28.14
C PHE A 678 -12.86 -0.09 28.79
N TYR A 679 -13.97 -0.47 29.41
CA TYR A 679 -14.06 -1.69 30.22
C TYR A 679 -15.10 -2.66 29.69
N VAL A 680 -14.85 -3.94 29.97
CA VAL A 680 -15.83 -5.01 29.77
C VAL A 680 -16.91 -4.90 30.85
N ILE A 681 -18.11 -4.46 30.45
CA ILE A 681 -19.22 -4.17 31.38
C ILE A 681 -20.00 -5.41 31.84
N GLY A 682 -19.82 -6.58 31.20
CA GLY A 682 -20.51 -7.83 31.55
C GLY A 682 -19.67 -9.10 31.40
N ASN A 683 -19.77 -10.03 32.37
CA ASN A 683 -19.05 -11.32 32.33
C ASN A 683 -19.56 -12.29 31.27
N ASP A 684 -20.84 -12.17 30.89
CA ASP A 684 -21.46 -13.04 29.90
C ASP A 684 -21.04 -12.63 28.49
N VAL A 685 -20.91 -11.32 28.25
CA VAL A 685 -20.33 -10.71 27.05
C VAL A 685 -18.87 -11.17 26.88
N ARG A 686 -18.04 -11.03 27.93
CA ARG A 686 -16.65 -11.50 27.92
C ARG A 686 -16.49 -12.98 27.56
N ARG A 687 -17.42 -13.82 28.03
CA ARG A 687 -17.38 -15.27 27.82
C ARG A 687 -17.73 -15.62 26.37
N LYS A 688 -18.75 -14.95 25.82
CA LYS A 688 -19.18 -15.13 24.43
C LYS A 688 -18.14 -14.61 23.43
N ASP A 689 -17.53 -13.45 23.68
CA ASP A 689 -16.45 -12.92 22.83
C ASP A 689 -15.23 -13.87 22.80
N LEU A 690 -14.87 -14.43 23.96
CA LEU A 690 -13.81 -15.44 24.06
C LEU A 690 -14.19 -16.80 23.46
N GLU A 691 -15.47 -17.13 23.36
CA GLU A 691 -15.99 -18.34 22.71
C GLU A 691 -16.02 -18.16 21.19
N SER A 692 -16.42 -16.99 20.67
CA SER A 692 -16.36 -16.67 19.23
C SER A 692 -14.93 -16.57 18.70
N ASP A 693 -13.99 -16.06 19.50
CA ASP A 693 -12.56 -16.01 19.14
C ASP A 693 -11.93 -17.42 19.13
N ARG A 694 -12.48 -18.36 19.90
CA ARG A 694 -12.03 -19.77 19.91
C ARG A 694 -12.63 -20.60 18.78
N GLU A 695 -13.83 -20.27 18.31
CA GLU A 695 -14.45 -20.92 17.15
C GLU A 695 -13.87 -20.43 15.82
N SER A 696 -13.27 -19.23 15.79
CA SER A 696 -12.51 -18.69 14.64
C SER A 696 -11.01 -19.02 14.68
N GLY A 697 -10.52 -19.65 15.76
CA GLY A 697 -9.11 -19.97 15.99
C GLY A 697 -8.86 -21.46 16.20
N THR A 698 -8.96 -22.24 15.12
CA THR A 698 -8.20 -23.49 14.95
C THR A 698 -7.38 -23.29 13.66
N ASP A 699 -6.07 -23.10 13.70
CA ASP A 699 -5.09 -24.07 14.15
C ASP A 699 -3.75 -23.34 14.37
N ASP A 700 -3.11 -23.52 15.52
CA ASP A 700 -1.65 -23.66 15.55
C ASP A 700 -1.12 -24.07 16.94
N THR A 701 -0.10 -24.92 16.90
CA THR A 701 0.77 -25.41 17.98
C THR A 701 0.31 -26.65 18.78
N GLN A 702 0.59 -27.83 18.22
CA GLN A 702 1.11 -28.93 19.03
C GLN A 702 2.54 -29.30 18.59
N ASP A 703 3.40 -29.31 19.61
CA ASP A 703 4.82 -29.71 19.66
C ASP A 703 5.01 -31.18 19.19
N PRO A 704 6.09 -31.53 18.44
CA PRO A 704 6.25 -32.88 17.91
C PRO A 704 6.93 -33.81 18.91
N THR A 705 6.42 -35.04 19.04
CA THR A 705 7.25 -36.21 19.39
C THR A 705 7.01 -37.33 18.36
N ASP A 706 8.10 -37.74 17.72
CA ASP A 706 8.39 -38.96 16.94
C ASP A 706 7.21 -39.84 16.46
N THR A 707 7.00 -39.98 15.14
CA THR A 707 7.40 -41.16 14.32
C THR A 707 6.99 -41.00 12.83
N GLU A 708 7.97 -41.28 11.96
CA GLU A 708 7.97 -41.78 10.56
C GLU A 708 6.73 -41.63 9.60
N GLU A 709 7.03 -41.12 8.39
CA GLU A 709 6.29 -40.94 7.11
C GLU A 709 5.43 -42.14 6.60
N PRO A 710 4.69 -42.14 5.43
CA PRO A 710 4.61 -41.13 4.33
C PRO A 710 3.23 -40.89 3.61
N PHE A 711 3.23 -39.86 2.72
CA PHE A 711 2.48 -39.68 1.44
C PHE A 711 0.93 -39.67 1.39
N SER A 712 0.32 -38.56 0.95
CA SER A 712 -0.26 -38.38 -0.42
C SER A 712 -1.08 -37.09 -0.59
N ASP A 713 -0.96 -36.49 -1.77
CA ASP A 713 -1.71 -35.35 -2.36
C ASP A 713 -3.22 -35.30 -2.09
N ALA A 714 -3.76 -34.08 -1.91
CA ALA A 714 -4.76 -33.50 -2.81
C ALA A 714 -5.18 -32.09 -2.33
N PHE A 715 -4.86 -31.09 -3.15
CA PHE A 715 -5.42 -29.74 -3.14
C PHE A 715 -6.87 -29.79 -3.64
N GLU A 716 -7.85 -29.35 -2.83
CA GLU A 716 -9.11 -28.81 -3.34
C GLU A 716 -9.50 -27.55 -2.56
N ARG A 717 -9.58 -26.44 -3.31
CA ARG A 717 -10.14 -25.16 -2.88
C ARG A 717 -11.63 -25.33 -2.60
N ASN A 718 -12.12 -24.82 -1.47
CA ASN A 718 -13.51 -24.37 -1.33
C ASN A 718 -13.63 -23.21 -0.34
N GLY A 719 -14.60 -22.34 -0.63
CA GLY A 719 -14.74 -20.95 -0.20
C GLY A 719 -14.63 -20.65 1.30
N ILE A 720 -13.99 -19.51 1.58
CA ILE A 720 -14.03 -18.83 2.88
C ILE A 720 -15.41 -18.17 3.04
N PRO A 721 -16.17 -18.44 4.13
CA PRO A 721 -17.37 -17.68 4.47
C PRO A 721 -16.98 -16.31 5.04
N GLN A 722 -17.53 -15.25 4.47
CA GLN A 722 -17.56 -13.90 5.05
C GLN A 722 -18.25 -13.93 6.42
N ALA A 723 -17.57 -13.46 7.46
CA ALA A 723 -18.20 -13.10 8.72
C ALA A 723 -18.53 -11.61 8.69
N ASP A 724 -19.83 -11.31 8.61
CA ASP A 724 -20.40 -9.97 8.63
C ASP A 724 -20.38 -9.37 10.04
N CYS A 725 -19.71 -8.24 10.21
CA CYS A 725 -20.00 -7.28 11.27
C CYS A 725 -19.77 -5.85 10.76
N ASN A 726 -20.75 -5.31 10.04
CA ASN A 726 -20.91 -3.88 9.80
C ASN A 726 -22.16 -3.41 10.56
N GLY A 727 -22.02 -2.33 11.33
CA GLY A 727 -23.10 -1.74 12.12
C GLY A 727 -22.59 -0.60 13.02
N SER A 728 -22.66 0.62 12.47
CA SER A 728 -22.78 1.94 13.11
C SER A 728 -21.94 2.30 14.37
N GLY A 729 -20.89 3.11 14.12
CA GLY A 729 -20.43 4.14 15.07
C GLY A 729 -19.10 3.87 15.77
N GLY A 730 -18.00 3.85 15.01
CA GLY A 730 -16.65 3.77 15.54
C GLY A 730 -15.59 3.69 14.45
N LEU A 731 -15.60 4.63 13.49
CA LEU A 731 -14.51 4.72 12.51
C LEU A 731 -13.30 5.41 13.15
N VAL A 732 -12.38 4.61 13.67
CA VAL A 732 -10.96 4.97 13.70
C VAL A 732 -10.48 4.91 12.24
N ASP A 733 -9.88 6.00 11.75
CA ASP A 733 -9.18 6.07 10.47
C ASP A 733 -8.29 4.83 10.27
N SER A 734 -8.76 3.88 9.47
CA SER A 734 -7.94 2.82 8.88
C SER A 734 -7.92 2.98 7.36
N ILE A 735 -7.47 4.14 6.92
CA ILE A 735 -6.66 4.25 5.71
C ILE A 735 -5.42 5.06 6.12
N ARG A 736 -4.58 4.43 6.95
CA ARG A 736 -3.18 4.84 7.10
C ARG A 736 -2.43 4.33 5.88
N ALA A 737 -2.06 5.24 4.99
CA ALA A 737 -0.85 5.08 4.18
C ALA A 737 0.35 5.53 5.01
N ASP A 738 0.64 4.77 6.07
CA ASP A 738 1.90 4.83 6.81
C ASP A 738 2.49 3.41 6.77
N ASP A 739 3.03 3.04 5.62
CA ASP A 739 4.04 1.98 5.53
C ASP A 739 5.11 2.34 4.48
N VAL A 740 5.69 3.54 4.62
CA VAL A 740 7.03 3.83 4.09
C VAL A 740 7.79 4.64 5.14
N SER A 741 8.07 4.01 6.28
CA SER A 741 9.28 4.33 7.04
C SER A 741 9.82 3.04 7.67
N LEU A 742 10.95 2.58 7.14
CA LEU A 742 11.82 1.56 7.73
C LEU A 742 12.45 2.13 9.01
N VAL A 743 11.64 2.39 10.03
CA VAL A 743 12.12 2.49 11.41
C VAL A 743 11.86 1.12 12.02
N LYS A 744 12.95 0.38 12.24
CA LYS A 744 12.96 -0.88 13.00
C LYS A 744 11.93 -0.78 14.13
N ARG A 745 10.82 -1.53 14.00
CA ARG A 745 9.92 -1.84 15.10
C ARG A 745 10.80 -2.57 16.13
N GLN A 746 11.37 -1.81 17.07
CA GLN A 746 11.78 -2.39 18.33
C GLN A 746 10.49 -2.90 18.95
N GLY A 747 10.24 -4.19 18.78
CA GLY A 747 9.31 -4.88 19.65
C GLY A 747 9.70 -4.51 21.07
N HIS A 748 8.87 -3.72 21.73
CA HIS A 748 8.83 -3.73 23.17
C HIS A 748 8.34 -5.13 23.55
N GLN A 749 9.26 -6.10 23.49
CA GLN A 749 9.22 -7.21 24.41
C GLN A 749 9.09 -6.54 25.78
N ARG A 750 7.91 -6.69 26.38
CA ARG A 750 7.66 -6.42 27.79
C ARG A 750 8.80 -7.13 28.53
N SER A 751 9.84 -6.38 28.89
CA SER A 751 10.90 -6.89 29.73
C SER A 751 10.19 -7.27 31.01
N LYS A 752 9.96 -8.57 31.20
CA LYS A 752 9.50 -9.17 32.45
C LYS A 752 10.61 -8.91 33.46
N SER A 753 10.63 -7.69 34.02
CA SER A 753 11.29 -7.44 35.28
C SER A 753 10.51 -8.25 36.31
N ASN A 754 11.16 -9.28 36.83
CA ASN A 754 10.72 -9.99 38.02
C ASN A 754 10.64 -8.99 39.18
N ALA A 755 9.47 -8.41 39.38
CA ALA A 755 9.06 -7.77 40.62
C ALA A 755 7.58 -8.06 40.82
N SER A 756 7.27 -8.84 41.85
CA SER A 756 5.92 -9.17 42.30
C SER A 756 5.18 -7.91 42.79
N ALA A 757 4.47 -7.24 41.90
CA ALA A 757 3.44 -6.27 42.25
C ALA A 757 2.09 -6.81 41.76
N ALA A 758 1.06 -6.72 42.59
CA ALA A 758 -0.30 -7.04 42.17
C ALA A 758 -0.69 -6.18 40.94
N PRO A 759 -1.47 -6.71 39.99
CA PRO A 759 -1.95 -5.92 38.86
C PRO A 759 -2.69 -4.69 39.37
N ASP A 760 -2.44 -3.53 38.76
CA ASP A 760 -3.14 -2.28 39.08
C ASP A 760 -4.65 -2.52 38.91
N GLU A 761 -5.45 -2.19 39.95
CA GLU A 761 -6.90 -2.44 39.95
C GLU A 761 -7.60 -1.76 38.76
N MET A 762 -7.04 -0.67 38.25
CA MET A 762 -7.53 0.07 37.09
C MET A 762 -7.28 -0.63 35.74
N GLU A 763 -6.31 -1.53 35.64
CA GLU A 763 -6.02 -2.26 34.40
C GLU A 763 -6.87 -3.54 34.26
N GLU A 764 -7.62 -3.90 35.29
CA GLU A 764 -8.47 -5.09 35.29
C GLU A 764 -9.70 -4.88 34.38
N SER A 765 -9.96 -5.86 33.51
CA SER A 765 -11.10 -5.88 32.58
C SER A 765 -11.15 -4.73 31.55
N LEU A 766 -10.00 -4.15 31.18
CA LEU A 766 -9.93 -3.27 30.01
C LEU A 766 -10.32 -4.04 28.74
N LEU A 767 -11.01 -3.36 27.83
CA LEU A 767 -11.40 -3.89 26.53
C LEU A 767 -10.29 -3.56 25.52
N ASP A 768 -9.62 -4.58 24.99
CA ASP A 768 -8.46 -4.40 24.09
C ASP A 768 -8.80 -3.62 22.80
N SER A 769 -10.06 -3.67 22.36
CA SER A 769 -10.58 -2.96 21.20
C SER A 769 -11.07 -1.53 21.49
N ALA A 770 -11.17 -1.12 22.77
CA ALA A 770 -11.65 0.23 23.11
C ALA A 770 -10.55 1.28 22.93
N GLU A 771 -10.73 2.18 21.96
CA GLU A 771 -9.79 3.25 21.66
C GLU A 771 -10.53 4.54 21.30
N VAL A 772 -10.09 5.66 21.88
CA VAL A 772 -10.49 7.00 21.46
C VAL A 772 -9.25 7.83 21.19
N SER A 773 -9.34 8.83 20.31
CA SER A 773 -8.20 9.70 19.99
C SER A 773 -8.45 11.13 20.43
N CYS A 774 -7.43 11.77 21.02
CA CYS A 774 -7.52 13.18 21.34
C CYS A 774 -7.62 14.00 20.05
N LYS A 775 -8.71 14.75 19.85
CA LYS A 775 -8.92 15.54 18.62
C LYS A 775 -7.91 16.69 18.43
N VAL A 776 -7.17 17.07 19.48
CA VAL A 776 -6.14 18.12 19.42
C VAL A 776 -4.78 17.54 19.04
N CYS A 777 -4.21 16.64 19.86
CA CYS A 777 -2.87 16.08 19.65
C CYS A 777 -2.83 14.73 18.93
N LYS A 778 -3.98 14.17 18.58
CA LYS A 778 -4.14 12.87 17.88
C LYS A 778 -3.58 11.66 18.63
N LYS A 779 -3.22 11.81 19.91
CA LYS A 779 -2.78 10.68 20.75
C LYS A 779 -3.96 9.75 21.01
N ASP A 780 -3.74 8.46 20.77
CA ASP A 780 -4.66 7.39 21.10
C ASP A 780 -4.72 7.12 22.61
N ILE A 781 -5.92 6.81 23.10
CA ILE A 781 -6.24 6.64 24.50
C ILE A 781 -7.07 5.37 24.64
N ARG A 782 -6.51 4.39 25.35
CA ARG A 782 -7.13 3.08 25.61
C ARG A 782 -7.43 2.85 27.09
N ASP A 783 -6.88 3.70 27.94
CA ASP A 783 -7.02 3.65 29.40
C ASP A 783 -6.83 5.05 30.01
N PHE A 784 -6.86 5.12 31.34
CA PHE A 784 -6.65 6.36 32.10
C PHE A 784 -5.25 6.45 32.74
N SER A 785 -4.30 5.59 32.38
CA SER A 785 -2.93 5.58 32.94
C SER A 785 -2.15 6.86 32.60
N HIS A 786 -2.50 7.51 31.48
CA HIS A 786 -1.85 8.71 30.97
C HIS A 786 -2.59 10.02 31.32
N GLY A 787 -3.60 9.95 32.20
CA GLY A 787 -4.39 11.08 32.65
C GLY A 787 -5.86 11.04 32.23
N ALA A 788 -6.60 12.09 32.59
CA ALA A 788 -8.03 12.19 32.32
C ALA A 788 -8.33 12.45 30.84
N VAL A 789 -9.55 12.10 30.43
CA VAL A 789 -10.16 12.43 29.14
C VAL A 789 -11.36 13.35 29.37
N TYR A 790 -11.46 14.38 28.54
CA TYR A 790 -12.53 15.37 28.59
C TYR A 790 -13.39 15.26 27.34
N TYR A 791 -14.58 14.69 27.48
CA TYR A 791 -15.55 14.51 26.39
C TYR A 791 -16.46 15.74 26.27
N CYS A 792 -16.57 16.32 25.07
CA CYS A 792 -17.51 17.43 24.83
C CYS A 792 -18.93 16.90 24.68
N ILE A 793 -19.90 17.51 25.38
CA ILE A 793 -21.31 17.10 25.24
C ILE A 793 -22.00 17.72 24.03
N TYR A 794 -21.41 18.76 23.43
CA TYR A 794 -21.99 19.49 22.30
C TYR A 794 -21.42 19.01 20.97
N CYS A 795 -20.10 18.90 20.87
CA CYS A 795 -19.43 18.28 19.72
C CYS A 795 -19.60 16.76 19.78
N ILE A 796 -19.92 16.16 18.64
CA ILE A 796 -19.98 14.73 18.39
C ILE A 796 -18.55 14.19 18.42
N ASP A 797 -18.34 13.14 19.21
CA ASP A 797 -17.06 12.41 19.33
C ASP A 797 -15.80 13.27 19.52
N CYS A 798 -15.91 14.32 20.35
CA CYS A 798 -14.79 15.21 20.63
C CYS A 798 -14.17 14.94 22.00
N ASP A 799 -13.12 14.12 21.99
CA ASP A 799 -12.29 13.81 23.16
C ASP A 799 -11.04 14.70 23.21
N ILE A 800 -10.75 15.24 24.39
CA ILE A 800 -9.56 16.05 24.66
C ILE A 800 -8.81 15.44 25.84
N CYS A 801 -7.54 15.04 25.64
CA CYS A 801 -6.72 14.55 26.74
C CYS A 801 -6.45 15.67 27.76
N GLU A 802 -6.16 15.29 29.01
CA GLU A 802 -5.94 16.23 30.11
C GLU A 802 -4.94 17.34 29.79
N ASN A 803 -3.81 17.00 29.17
CA ASN A 803 -2.80 17.98 28.77
C ASN A 803 -3.35 19.01 27.75
N CYS A 804 -4.10 18.55 26.75
CA CYS A 804 -4.70 19.44 25.75
C CYS A 804 -5.85 20.27 26.34
N PHE A 805 -6.61 19.70 27.29
CA PHE A 805 -7.69 20.41 27.98
C PHE A 805 -7.14 21.53 28.87
N LEU A 806 -6.05 21.27 29.61
CA LEU A 806 -5.36 22.29 30.40
C LEU A 806 -4.80 23.41 29.51
N LYS A 807 -4.13 23.06 28.41
CA LYS A 807 -3.63 24.04 27.42
C LYS A 807 -4.75 24.86 26.81
N ARG A 808 -5.92 24.27 26.53
CA ARG A 808 -7.10 25.02 26.09
C ARG A 808 -7.52 26.08 27.11
N GLY A 809 -7.60 25.71 28.38
CA GLY A 809 -7.91 26.68 29.45
C GLY A 809 -6.88 27.81 29.55
N GLN A 810 -5.60 27.52 29.33
CA GLN A 810 -4.55 28.54 29.26
C GLN A 810 -4.73 29.48 28.06
N ARG A 811 -5.09 28.96 26.88
CA ARG A 811 -5.40 29.74 25.67
C ARG A 811 -6.62 30.64 25.86
N ASP A 812 -7.68 30.11 26.45
CA ASP A 812 -8.90 30.88 26.73
C ASP A 812 -8.64 32.05 27.70
N ARG A 813 -7.63 31.93 28.57
CA ARG A 813 -7.15 33.01 29.45
C ARG A 813 -6.08 33.91 28.82
N GLY A 814 -5.61 33.60 27.61
CA GLY A 814 -4.55 34.34 26.91
C GLY A 814 -3.14 34.10 27.49
N GLU A 815 -2.91 33.00 28.21
CA GLU A 815 -1.61 32.66 28.82
C GLU A 815 -0.61 32.07 27.83
N ILE A 816 -1.10 31.41 26.77
CA ILE A 816 -0.31 30.85 25.68
C ILE A 816 -0.91 31.21 24.32
N GLU A 817 -0.11 31.07 23.26
CA GLU A 817 -0.54 31.36 21.89
C GLU A 817 -1.78 30.51 21.49
N PRO A 818 -2.75 31.10 20.75
CA PRO A 818 -3.86 30.36 20.19
C PRO A 818 -3.41 29.15 19.37
N ASP A 819 -4.23 28.09 19.40
CA ASP A 819 -4.04 26.99 18.46
C ASP A 819 -4.35 27.46 17.03
N TRP A 820 -3.76 26.81 16.02
CA TRP A 820 -4.01 27.15 14.62
C TRP A 820 -5.43 26.79 14.18
N ARG A 821 -6.10 25.92 14.95
CA ARG A 821 -7.50 25.50 14.75
C ARG A 821 -8.33 25.52 16.02
N VAL A 822 -9.63 25.73 15.88
CA VAL A 822 -10.63 25.56 16.92
C VAL A 822 -11.28 24.18 16.81
N VAL A 823 -10.80 23.22 17.60
CA VAL A 823 -11.36 21.86 17.65
C VAL A 823 -12.69 21.81 18.41
N CYS A 824 -12.77 22.51 19.55
CA CYS A 824 -13.98 22.62 20.36
C CYS A 824 -14.20 24.10 20.71
N PRO A 825 -15.31 24.74 20.29
CA PRO A 825 -15.58 26.15 20.52
C PRO A 825 -15.60 26.52 22.02
N SER A 826 -15.25 27.76 22.34
CA SER A 826 -15.30 28.27 23.72
C SER A 826 -16.70 28.17 24.33
N GLY A 827 -16.79 27.93 25.64
CA GLY A 827 -18.07 27.80 26.35
C GLY A 827 -18.80 26.47 26.15
N HIS A 828 -18.19 25.49 25.48
CA HIS A 828 -18.68 24.12 25.44
C HIS A 828 -18.41 23.41 26.79
N LYS A 829 -19.37 22.60 27.25
CA LYS A 829 -19.28 21.82 28.50
C LYS A 829 -18.56 20.51 28.18
N ASN A 830 -17.58 20.18 29.00
CA ASN A 830 -16.85 18.92 28.93
C ASN A 830 -17.09 18.11 30.20
N VAL A 831 -17.20 16.79 30.04
CA VAL A 831 -17.29 15.83 31.15
C VAL A 831 -15.95 15.14 31.30
N LYS A 832 -15.45 15.06 32.54
CA LYS A 832 -14.18 14.40 32.88
C LYS A 832 -14.41 12.91 33.09
N ALA A 833 -13.57 12.09 32.48
CA ALA A 833 -13.39 10.67 32.79
C ALA A 833 -11.90 10.42 33.15
N PRO A 834 -11.57 9.58 34.15
CA PRO A 834 -12.51 8.79 34.94
C PRO A 834 -13.25 9.65 35.98
N VAL A 835 -14.40 9.15 36.43
CA VAL A 835 -15.14 9.71 37.57
C VAL A 835 -14.28 9.65 38.84
N ASP A 836 -14.40 10.66 39.70
CA ASP A 836 -13.58 10.72 40.92
C ASP A 836 -13.81 9.48 41.81
N GLY A 837 -12.71 8.88 42.26
CA GLY A 837 -12.72 7.65 43.07
C GLY A 837 -12.82 6.34 42.28
N TRP A 838 -12.79 6.38 40.94
CA TRP A 838 -12.76 5.17 40.12
C TRP A 838 -11.54 4.29 40.40
N ARG A 839 -11.76 2.98 40.54
CA ARG A 839 -10.73 1.95 40.77
C ARG A 839 -10.77 0.80 39.75
N GLY A 840 -11.44 0.99 38.60
CA GLY A 840 -11.58 -0.03 37.56
C GLY A 840 -12.85 -0.90 37.68
N MET A 841 -13.02 -1.82 36.72
CA MET A 841 -14.12 -2.80 36.74
C MET A 841 -13.59 -4.22 36.94
N LYS A 842 -14.33 -5.01 37.71
CA LYS A 842 -14.01 -6.42 37.93
C LYS A 842 -15.28 -7.25 37.87
N ASN A 843 -15.24 -8.30 37.06
CA ASN A 843 -16.32 -9.26 36.96
C ASN A 843 -17.71 -8.64 36.70
N GLY A 844 -17.79 -7.58 35.87
CA GLY A 844 -19.04 -6.85 35.59
C GLY A 844 -19.50 -5.89 36.69
N SER A 845 -18.66 -5.62 37.70
CA SER A 845 -18.94 -4.65 38.75
C SER A 845 -17.96 -3.47 38.72
N MET A 846 -18.49 -2.27 38.94
CA MET A 846 -17.73 -1.01 39.00
C MET A 846 -17.24 -0.77 40.43
N ARG A 847 -15.95 -0.45 40.57
CA ARG A 847 -15.36 -0.10 41.86
C ARG A 847 -15.17 1.41 41.96
N ILE A 848 -15.94 2.07 42.80
CA ILE A 848 -15.91 3.53 43.00
C ILE A 848 -15.77 3.84 44.49
N GLY A 849 -14.65 4.45 44.90
CA GLY A 849 -14.30 4.63 46.30
C GLY A 849 -14.30 3.28 47.03
N ASN A 850 -15.08 3.15 48.10
CA ASN A 850 -15.23 1.91 48.86
C ASN A 850 -16.40 1.03 48.38
N ALA A 851 -17.15 1.44 47.35
CA ALA A 851 -18.29 0.70 46.84
C ALA A 851 -17.90 -0.20 45.67
N ASP A 852 -18.55 -1.36 45.61
CA ASP A 852 -18.52 -2.29 44.49
C ASP A 852 -19.97 -2.46 44.01
N ILE A 853 -20.26 -1.96 42.81
CA ILE A 853 -21.63 -1.81 42.29
C ILE A 853 -21.73 -2.62 40.99
N PRO A 854 -22.55 -3.68 40.93
CA PRO A 854 -22.80 -4.39 39.67
C PRO A 854 -23.31 -3.43 38.58
N PHE A 855 -22.73 -3.49 37.39
CA PHE A 855 -23.08 -2.57 36.30
C PHE A 855 -24.57 -2.63 35.93
N LYS A 856 -25.15 -3.84 35.92
CA LYS A 856 -26.59 -4.06 35.71
C LYS A 856 -27.46 -3.40 36.79
N GLU A 857 -27.04 -3.42 38.06
CA GLU A 857 -27.77 -2.74 39.13
C GLU A 857 -27.70 -1.21 38.97
N TRP A 858 -26.56 -0.69 38.52
CA TRP A 858 -26.42 0.72 38.19
C TRP A 858 -27.35 1.15 37.04
N LEU A 859 -27.47 0.33 35.99
CA LEU A 859 -28.43 0.57 34.90
C LEU A 859 -29.88 0.62 35.41
N THR A 860 -30.31 -0.34 36.24
CA THR A 860 -31.66 -0.33 36.82
C THR A 860 -31.90 0.89 37.72
N HIS A 861 -30.89 1.29 38.48
CA HIS A 861 -30.96 2.52 39.28
C HIS A 861 -31.12 3.76 38.40
N LEU A 862 -30.37 3.81 37.30
CA LEU A 862 -30.44 4.88 36.31
C LEU A 862 -31.84 4.98 35.67
N GLU A 863 -32.45 3.86 35.26
CA GLU A 863 -33.82 3.84 34.71
C GLU A 863 -34.87 4.35 35.71
N THR A 864 -34.70 3.98 36.98
CA THR A 864 -35.58 4.45 38.06
C THR A 864 -35.47 5.97 38.19
N LYS A 865 -34.24 6.49 38.25
CA LYS A 865 -33.98 7.93 38.34
C LYS A 865 -34.46 8.69 37.11
N TRP A 866 -34.29 8.13 35.92
CA TRP A 866 -34.80 8.65 34.65
C TRP A 866 -36.33 8.82 34.69
N THR A 867 -37.03 7.78 35.16
CA THR A 867 -38.50 7.80 35.29
C THR A 867 -38.96 8.82 36.36
N GLU A 868 -38.26 8.92 37.48
CA GLU A 868 -38.52 9.92 38.53
C GLU A 868 -38.35 11.35 38.00
N TYR A 869 -37.30 11.59 37.21
CA TYR A 869 -37.05 12.90 36.61
C TYR A 869 -38.22 13.34 35.73
N TRP A 870 -38.71 12.51 34.80
CA TRP A 870 -39.83 12.89 33.94
C TRP A 870 -41.13 13.10 34.72
N LYS A 871 -41.39 12.31 35.76
CA LYS A 871 -42.53 12.56 36.66
C LYS A 871 -42.41 13.93 37.32
N SER A 872 -41.23 14.28 37.84
CA SER A 872 -40.95 15.60 38.43
C SER A 872 -41.12 16.72 37.40
N PHE A 873 -40.51 16.58 36.22
CA PHE A 873 -40.54 17.56 35.14
C PHE A 873 -41.97 17.99 34.74
N TRP A 874 -42.94 17.07 34.79
CA TRP A 874 -44.34 17.37 34.48
C TRP A 874 -45.21 17.75 35.68
N THR A 875 -44.73 17.56 36.92
CA THR A 875 -45.50 17.82 38.15
C THR A 875 -44.96 18.96 39.00
N GLU A 876 -43.71 19.36 38.80
CA GLU A 876 -43.17 20.59 39.38
C GLU A 876 -43.87 21.78 38.74
N THR A 877 -44.56 22.53 39.60
CA THR A 877 -45.21 23.80 39.30
C THR A 877 -44.17 24.87 38.97
N ASP A 878 -43.66 24.86 37.75
CA ASP A 878 -43.06 26.03 37.08
C ASP A 878 -44.10 26.76 36.21
N LEU A 879 -45.34 26.84 36.73
CA LEU A 879 -46.30 27.87 36.35
C LEU A 879 -46.16 29.04 37.33
N LEU A 880 -45.05 29.77 37.25
CA LEU A 880 -44.92 31.16 37.72
C LEU A 880 -43.97 31.94 36.82
#